data_AF-A0A229UW06-F1
#
_entry.id   AF-A0A229UW06-F1
#
_cell.length_a   1.000
_cell.length_b   1.000
_cell.length_c   1.000
_cell.angle_alpha   90.00
_cell.angle_beta   90.00
_cell.angle_gamma   90.00
#
_symmetry.space_group_name_H-M   'P 1'
#
loop_
_entity.id
_entity.type
_entity.pdbx_description
1 polymer ?
#
loop_
_entity_poly.entity_id
_entity_poly.type
_entity_poly.pdbx_seq_one_letter_code
_entity_poly.pdbx_strand_id
1 'polypeptide(L)'
;MIKQRLISGWEHHRGSLGGPWEAWRQDKLQNHYNVPWHPVELPHSYNGLDVLDPDGKYYQGQGWYRTKLALDNPYPHGRTLLHFEGAGQRTDVYVYTSQVGSHLGGYDEFMVDITAAAEEARSIERYQGLTPIAVACDNSRELETIPSDASDFNLYGGVYRYLNLVYVPAVSVERVHVEPQLSNDVTRCTVKVRASLYNPEGHGQEVKLTVRLRDGEGKELKTFEISSKPWEGMKELAVYELANPTLWTTDAPYLYSCTVELASAYGRTEQTERFGARSFEFVNKGPFKLNGERLLLRGTHRHEDHAGVGPAMTEDMIRTEMQLIKDMGVNFIRLGHYQQSRIVLELCDELGILVWEEIPWCRGGLGGEQYKQQCRDMLAAMIEQHYNHPSVILWGLGNENDWECDFDYFDIPAIQTFMKELHELSHQLDPNRLTAIRRCEFCKDIIDVYSPSIWAGWYRGIYTDYEESSRQAFENVDSFFHMEWGADNLATRHVEKTYTGFEFIGRGDGNTDERDGDYLLTGGDPRVSRDGDWSETYFCEMIDWYLKSQEKMDWLTGAAQWAFKDFATPVRPDSPIPYLNMKGIIERDFTKKDAYYVYQSYWTSKPMARIYGHTMPVRWGQEGERKQIKVYSNCTEAELFVNGASLGVKQRDSQNFPAAGLRWDTVLEPGVNHVKVVAAKDGITVTDELSFEYQTQSWGEPAELKLNAQPQANGHILVEALAYDAKGVLCLDAIHFVRFGIAGDGRLIDCQGTVRGSSLIQLANGRSRILIDPAGGSAASVPVTGFVSASGPASGAGAGAAAAGSTGASGAVPLGGNAAAEGADASAASSGGSAVSAADASTVRKPVSVVSVASAGLATAFITI
;
A
#
# COMPACT_ATOMS: atom_id res chain seq x y z
N MET A 1 -7.33 8.70 -32.07
CA MET A 1 -6.45 9.09 -30.97
C MET A 1 -5.16 8.29 -31.07
N ILE A 2 -4.01 8.95 -30.90
CA ILE A 2 -2.72 8.26 -30.72
C ILE A 2 -2.29 8.53 -29.28
N LYS A 3 -2.08 7.49 -28.47
CA LYS A 3 -1.63 7.56 -27.07
C LYS A 3 -0.31 6.81 -26.94
N GLN A 4 0.71 7.44 -26.38
CA GLN A 4 2.03 6.86 -26.17
C GLN A 4 2.51 7.13 -24.74
N ARG A 5 2.86 6.07 -23.99
CA ARG A 5 3.53 6.20 -22.68
C ARG A 5 4.93 6.81 -22.85
N LEU A 6 5.23 7.85 -22.10
CA LEU A 6 6.54 8.52 -22.09
C LEU A 6 7.42 7.93 -20.99
N ILE A 7 7.99 6.75 -21.24
CA ILE A 7 8.76 5.98 -20.23
C ILE A 7 10.21 6.47 -20.11
N SER A 8 10.94 6.54 -21.22
CA SER A 8 12.39 6.76 -21.22
C SER A 8 12.78 8.20 -21.57
N GLY A 9 14.05 8.54 -21.35
CA GLY A 9 14.60 9.85 -21.72
C GLY A 9 14.23 10.97 -20.75
N TRP A 10 13.85 10.64 -19.52
CA TRP A 10 13.59 11.60 -18.46
C TRP A 10 14.81 11.77 -17.56
N GLU A 11 14.97 12.98 -17.05
CA GLU A 11 15.89 13.29 -15.98
C GLU A 11 15.11 13.86 -14.78
N HIS A 12 15.54 13.53 -13.57
CA HIS A 12 14.93 13.96 -12.32
C HIS A 12 15.92 14.71 -11.42
N HIS A 13 15.43 15.74 -10.74
CA HIS A 13 16.11 16.46 -9.68
C HIS A 13 15.23 16.49 -8.43
N ARG A 14 15.73 15.97 -7.30
CA ARG A 14 15.07 16.09 -5.99
C ARG A 14 15.46 17.42 -5.34
N GLY A 15 14.50 18.30 -5.15
CA GLY A 15 14.72 19.65 -4.64
C GLY A 15 14.01 20.70 -5.49
N SER A 16 14.00 21.93 -4.97
CA SER A 16 13.44 23.06 -5.68
C SER A 16 14.40 23.67 -6.70
N LEU A 17 13.82 24.35 -7.69
CA LEU A 17 14.54 25.22 -8.61
C LEU A 17 14.20 26.68 -8.31
N GLY A 18 15.11 27.60 -8.62
CA GLY A 18 14.85 29.05 -8.56
C GLY A 18 13.82 29.55 -9.59
N GLY A 19 13.38 28.69 -10.50
CA GLY A 19 12.37 28.93 -11.52
C GLY A 19 12.56 28.00 -12.73
N PRO A 20 11.60 27.95 -13.67
CA PRO A 20 11.62 26.99 -14.78
C PRO A 20 12.80 27.20 -15.73
N TRP A 21 13.43 28.38 -15.73
CA TRP A 21 14.66 28.61 -16.48
C TRP A 21 15.85 27.76 -16.00
N GLU A 22 15.93 27.43 -14.71
CA GLU A 22 17.03 26.63 -14.16
C GLU A 22 17.03 25.19 -14.70
N ALA A 23 15.86 24.67 -15.11
CA ALA A 23 15.75 23.38 -15.78
C ALA A 23 16.49 23.34 -17.13
N TRP A 24 16.80 24.50 -17.73
CA TRP A 24 17.26 24.60 -19.11
C TRP A 24 18.50 25.47 -19.33
N ARG A 25 19.08 26.06 -18.28
CA ARG A 25 20.16 27.06 -18.40
C ARG A 25 21.59 26.50 -18.44
N GLN A 26 21.76 25.18 -18.45
CA GLN A 26 23.07 24.54 -18.28
C GLN A 26 24.11 24.96 -19.33
N ASP A 27 23.67 25.26 -20.55
CA ASP A 27 24.50 25.79 -21.65
C ASP A 27 24.98 27.24 -21.40
N LYS A 28 24.23 28.02 -20.62
CA LYS A 28 24.52 29.43 -20.31
C LYS A 28 25.33 29.61 -19.03
N LEU A 29 25.33 28.63 -18.13
CA LEU A 29 26.02 28.71 -16.85
C LEU A 29 26.71 27.38 -16.52
N GLN A 30 27.96 27.18 -16.95
CA GLN A 30 28.69 25.92 -16.76
C GLN A 30 29.51 25.91 -15.46
N ASN A 31 28.84 25.95 -14.30
CA ASN A 31 29.50 25.90 -13.00
C ASN A 31 28.62 25.21 -11.94
N HIS A 32 29.04 25.28 -10.68
CA HIS A 32 28.39 24.63 -9.53
C HIS A 32 26.99 25.18 -9.18
N TYR A 33 26.48 26.20 -9.88
CA TYR A 33 25.11 26.72 -9.69
C TYR A 33 24.04 25.95 -10.47
N ASN A 34 24.41 24.98 -11.33
CA ASN A 34 23.43 24.04 -11.87
C ASN A 34 23.23 22.88 -10.89
N VAL A 35 21.98 22.53 -10.67
CA VAL A 35 21.64 21.34 -9.89
C VAL A 35 21.95 20.06 -10.68
N PRO A 36 22.30 18.95 -10.00
CA PRO A 36 22.45 17.66 -10.65
C PRO A 36 21.09 17.10 -11.06
N TRP A 37 21.07 16.47 -12.24
CA TRP A 37 19.93 15.76 -12.79
C TRP A 37 20.32 14.29 -12.98
N HIS A 38 19.41 13.39 -12.66
CA HIS A 38 19.65 11.94 -12.71
C HIS A 38 18.72 11.29 -13.72
N PRO A 39 19.22 10.40 -14.60
CA PRO A 39 18.36 9.68 -15.53
C PRO A 39 17.38 8.79 -14.76
N VAL A 40 16.12 8.82 -15.17
CA VAL A 40 15.04 7.99 -14.61
C VAL A 40 14.14 7.47 -15.73
N GLU A 41 13.40 6.40 -15.45
CA GLU A 41 12.29 5.95 -16.27
C GLU A 41 10.97 6.24 -15.55
N LEU A 42 9.92 6.58 -16.28
CA LEU A 42 8.58 6.75 -15.73
C LEU A 42 7.78 5.43 -15.81
N PRO A 43 6.92 5.12 -14.83
CA PRO A 43 6.62 5.92 -13.63
C PRO A 43 7.80 6.02 -12.66
N HIS A 44 7.91 7.13 -11.94
CA HIS A 44 8.96 7.38 -10.95
C HIS A 44 8.41 8.12 -9.72
N SER A 45 8.87 7.70 -8.54
CA SER A 45 8.67 8.40 -7.27
C SER A 45 10.03 8.67 -6.63
N TYR A 46 10.24 9.91 -6.18
CA TYR A 46 11.45 10.24 -5.41
C TYR A 46 11.46 9.66 -3.99
N ASN A 47 10.39 8.95 -3.62
CA ASN A 47 10.20 8.27 -2.35
C ASN A 47 10.25 6.74 -2.48
N GLY A 48 10.74 6.20 -3.60
CA GLY A 48 10.74 4.74 -3.82
C GLY A 48 11.48 3.94 -2.73
N LEU A 49 12.43 4.57 -2.04
CA LEU A 49 13.23 3.98 -0.96
C LEU A 49 13.15 4.74 0.37
N ASP A 50 13.16 6.08 0.38
CA ASP A 50 13.34 6.86 1.62
C ASP A 50 12.19 6.77 2.63
N VAL A 51 11.04 6.23 2.23
CA VAL A 51 9.92 5.94 3.13
C VAL A 51 10.23 4.85 4.15
N LEU A 52 11.18 3.98 3.86
CA LEU A 52 11.60 2.89 4.74
C LEU A 52 13.06 3.02 5.20
N ASP A 53 13.64 4.21 5.07
CA ASP A 53 14.92 4.53 5.70
C ASP A 53 14.69 4.66 7.22
N PRO A 54 15.27 3.78 8.06
CA PRO A 54 15.06 3.83 9.50
C PRO A 54 15.72 5.04 10.19
N ASP A 55 16.63 5.73 9.51
CA ASP A 55 17.43 6.83 10.07
C ASP A 55 16.95 8.22 9.62
N GLY A 56 15.99 8.27 8.69
CA GLY A 56 15.50 9.48 8.05
C GLY A 56 13.98 9.61 8.11
N LYS A 57 13.50 10.83 7.85
CA LYS A 57 12.11 11.02 7.43
C LYS A 57 12.08 11.00 5.91
N TYR A 58 11.02 10.43 5.35
CA TYR A 58 10.77 10.47 3.92
C TYR A 58 10.68 11.92 3.41
N TYR A 59 11.09 12.13 2.16
CA TYR A 59 11.10 13.45 1.55
C TYR A 59 9.68 13.96 1.25
N GLN A 60 9.34 15.12 1.81
CA GLN A 60 8.16 15.92 1.50
C GLN A 60 8.60 17.30 1.02
N GLY A 61 8.51 17.55 -0.29
CA GLY A 61 9.00 18.76 -0.93
C GLY A 61 8.91 18.71 -2.44
N GLN A 62 9.50 19.71 -3.11
CA GLN A 62 9.47 19.79 -4.56
C GLN A 62 10.48 18.83 -5.23
N GLY A 63 10.14 18.31 -6.41
CA GLY A 63 11.05 17.64 -7.33
C GLY A 63 10.68 17.93 -8.77
N TRP A 64 11.67 17.88 -9.65
CA TRP A 64 11.51 18.26 -11.04
C TRP A 64 11.88 17.12 -11.98
N TYR A 65 11.11 16.97 -13.04
CA TYR A 65 11.36 16.09 -14.18
C TYR A 65 11.56 16.94 -15.43
N ARG A 66 12.45 16.53 -16.32
CA ARG A 66 12.58 17.16 -17.63
C ARG A 66 12.87 16.15 -18.74
N THR A 67 12.39 16.45 -19.93
CA THR A 67 12.68 15.69 -21.16
C THR A 67 12.59 16.59 -22.39
N LYS A 68 12.97 16.07 -23.55
CA LYS A 68 12.85 16.75 -24.85
C LYS A 68 12.12 15.83 -25.81
N LEU A 69 10.97 16.26 -26.29
CA LEU A 69 10.10 15.42 -27.12
C LEU A 69 10.19 15.83 -28.59
N ALA A 70 10.32 14.85 -29.48
CA ALA A 70 9.98 15.04 -30.88
C ALA A 70 8.46 14.94 -30.99
N LEU A 71 7.81 16.03 -31.42
CA LEU A 71 6.36 16.09 -31.52
C LEU A 71 5.94 16.10 -32.99
N ASP A 72 5.22 15.07 -33.42
CA ASP A 72 4.79 14.87 -34.80
C ASP A 72 3.27 14.62 -34.86
N ASN A 73 2.49 15.62 -34.43
CA ASN A 73 1.03 15.52 -34.45
C ASN A 73 0.52 15.35 -35.90
N PRO A 74 -0.12 14.22 -36.25
CA PRO A 74 -0.50 13.94 -37.63
C PRO A 74 -1.84 14.59 -38.02
N TYR A 75 -2.55 15.23 -37.10
CA TYR A 75 -3.85 15.81 -37.36
C TYR A 75 -3.75 17.28 -37.75
N PRO A 76 -4.39 17.71 -38.85
CA PRO A 76 -4.52 19.13 -39.19
C PRO A 76 -5.22 19.89 -38.06
N HIS A 77 -4.59 20.96 -37.56
CA HIS A 77 -5.06 21.71 -36.39
C HIS A 77 -5.29 20.82 -35.15
N GLY A 78 -4.57 19.70 -35.08
CA GLY A 78 -4.67 18.74 -33.99
C GLY A 78 -4.21 19.32 -32.66
N ARG A 79 -4.66 18.67 -31.58
CA ARG A 79 -4.24 18.99 -30.21
C ARG A 79 -3.21 17.99 -29.73
N THR A 80 -2.21 18.49 -29.04
CA THR A 80 -1.15 17.71 -28.39
C THR A 80 -1.33 17.84 -26.89
N LEU A 81 -1.69 16.74 -26.24
CA LEU A 81 -2.01 16.69 -24.82
C LEU A 81 -0.99 15.84 -24.07
N LEU A 82 -0.75 16.20 -22.82
CA LEU A 82 -0.10 15.36 -21.82
C LEU A 82 -1.17 14.82 -20.89
N HIS A 83 -1.37 13.51 -20.87
CA HIS A 83 -2.31 12.83 -19.99
C HIS A 83 -1.56 12.13 -18.86
N PHE A 84 -1.72 12.65 -17.65
CA PHE A 84 -1.19 12.10 -16.41
C PHE A 84 -2.24 11.15 -15.82
N GLU A 85 -1.87 9.89 -15.63
CA GLU A 85 -2.74 8.92 -14.94
C GLU A 85 -2.72 9.11 -13.40
N GLY A 86 -1.79 9.96 -12.91
CA GLY A 86 -1.65 10.39 -11.52
C GLY A 86 -0.22 10.87 -11.23
N ALA A 87 -0.09 12.00 -10.52
CA ALA A 87 1.19 12.57 -10.11
C ALA A 87 1.02 13.39 -8.83
N GLY A 88 1.82 13.09 -7.81
CA GLY A 88 1.59 13.59 -6.46
C GLY A 88 2.46 14.77 -6.05
N GLN A 89 1.96 15.71 -5.24
CA GLN A 89 0.54 15.97 -4.91
C GLN A 89 0.04 17.22 -5.64
N ARG A 90 0.88 18.25 -5.74
CA ARG A 90 0.73 19.35 -6.70
C ARG A 90 1.65 19.10 -7.89
N THR A 91 1.15 19.31 -9.10
CA THR A 91 1.92 19.16 -10.33
C THR A 91 1.80 20.40 -11.20
N ASP A 92 2.92 21.03 -11.56
CA ASP A 92 2.99 22.13 -12.52
C ASP A 92 3.72 21.68 -13.78
N VAL A 93 3.14 21.95 -14.95
CA VAL A 93 3.68 21.53 -16.25
C VAL A 93 4.17 22.74 -17.03
N TYR A 94 5.38 22.64 -17.56
CA TYR A 94 6.04 23.68 -18.33
C TYR A 94 6.45 23.18 -19.71
N VAL A 95 6.19 23.99 -20.73
CA VAL A 95 6.87 23.88 -22.03
C VAL A 95 7.91 24.98 -22.06
N TYR A 96 9.18 24.60 -22.14
CA TYR A 96 10.30 25.50 -21.93
C TYR A 96 10.19 26.24 -20.58
N THR A 97 9.90 27.54 -20.58
CA THR A 97 9.71 28.37 -19.38
C THR A 97 8.26 28.77 -19.14
N SER A 98 7.34 28.44 -20.05
CA SER A 98 5.94 28.80 -19.96
C SER A 98 5.18 27.71 -19.20
N GLN A 99 4.51 28.08 -18.11
CA GLN A 99 3.59 27.17 -17.42
C GLN A 99 2.34 26.99 -18.27
N VAL A 100 1.97 25.73 -18.53
CA VAL A 100 0.87 25.36 -19.42
C VAL A 100 -0.26 24.63 -18.70
N GLY A 101 -0.02 24.16 -17.48
CA GLY A 101 -1.03 23.52 -16.63
C GLY A 101 -0.56 23.38 -15.19
N SER A 102 -1.53 23.19 -14.30
CA SER A 102 -1.34 22.89 -12.88
C SER A 102 -2.43 21.94 -12.40
N HIS A 103 -2.12 21.03 -11.49
CA HIS A 103 -3.06 20.11 -10.87
C HIS A 103 -2.82 19.98 -9.37
N LEU A 104 -3.89 19.84 -8.58
CA LEU A 104 -3.85 19.57 -7.15
C LEU A 104 -4.69 18.32 -6.86
N GLY A 105 -4.02 17.23 -6.54
CA GLY A 105 -4.61 15.90 -6.38
C GLY A 105 -3.65 14.84 -6.88
N GLY A 106 -3.19 13.95 -5.99
CA GLY A 106 -2.21 12.93 -6.38
C GLY A 106 -2.78 11.72 -7.12
N TYR A 107 -4.09 11.57 -7.19
CA TYR A 107 -4.70 10.26 -7.38
C TYR A 107 -5.71 10.19 -8.54
N ASP A 108 -6.19 11.33 -9.01
CA ASP A 108 -7.06 11.46 -10.17
C ASP A 108 -6.27 11.68 -11.47
N GLU A 109 -6.86 11.27 -12.59
CA GLU A 109 -6.27 11.51 -13.91
C GLU A 109 -6.49 12.98 -14.33
N PHE A 110 -5.51 13.58 -15.02
CA PHE A 110 -5.68 14.93 -15.57
C PHE A 110 -4.95 15.11 -16.90
N MET A 111 -5.43 16.05 -17.72
CA MET A 111 -4.85 16.37 -19.03
C MET A 111 -4.40 17.83 -19.12
N VAL A 112 -3.26 18.05 -19.76
CA VAL A 112 -2.72 19.38 -20.06
C VAL A 112 -2.53 19.51 -21.57
N ASP A 113 -3.20 20.50 -22.18
CA ASP A 113 -3.00 20.83 -23.59
C ASP A 113 -1.74 21.68 -23.77
N ILE A 114 -0.75 21.13 -24.47
CA ILE A 114 0.55 21.78 -24.71
C ILE A 114 0.69 22.35 -26.12
N THR A 115 -0.38 22.33 -26.94
CA THR A 115 -0.33 22.58 -28.38
C THR A 115 0.33 23.92 -28.73
N ALA A 116 -0.22 25.02 -28.19
CA ALA A 116 0.27 26.37 -28.52
C ALA A 116 1.72 26.58 -28.04
N ALA A 117 2.03 26.18 -26.81
CA ALA A 117 3.36 26.36 -26.24
C ALA A 117 4.41 25.46 -26.92
N ALA A 118 4.02 24.27 -27.39
CA ALA A 118 4.89 23.40 -28.17
C ALA A 118 5.23 24.00 -29.55
N GLU A 119 4.26 24.64 -30.21
CA GLU A 119 4.48 25.37 -31.46
C GLU A 119 5.46 26.53 -31.27
N GLU A 120 5.28 27.32 -30.21
CA GLU A 120 6.21 28.40 -29.86
C GLU A 120 7.62 27.85 -29.59
N ALA A 121 7.72 26.76 -28.83
CA ALA A 121 9.01 26.18 -28.44
C ALA A 121 9.81 25.61 -29.63
N ARG A 122 9.16 25.23 -30.74
CA ARG A 122 9.85 24.79 -31.97
C ARG A 122 10.71 25.88 -32.59
N SER A 123 10.39 27.15 -32.35
CA SER A 123 11.19 28.29 -32.83
C SER A 123 12.52 28.46 -32.07
N ILE A 124 12.70 27.76 -30.95
CA ILE A 124 13.90 27.87 -30.12
C ILE A 124 15.03 27.03 -30.75
N GLU A 125 15.90 27.70 -31.51
CA GLU A 125 16.96 27.08 -32.34
C GLU A 125 17.81 26.03 -31.61
N ARG A 126 18.16 26.28 -30.34
CA ARG A 126 19.05 25.39 -29.56
C ARG A 126 18.47 23.99 -29.29
N TYR A 127 17.15 23.82 -29.44
CA TYR A 127 16.50 22.52 -29.28
C TYR A 127 16.28 21.78 -30.60
N GLN A 128 16.69 22.36 -31.73
CA GLN A 128 16.70 21.69 -33.05
C GLN A 128 15.35 21.05 -33.40
N GLY A 129 14.25 21.74 -33.08
CA GLY A 129 12.88 21.26 -33.33
C GLY A 129 12.30 20.34 -32.26
N LEU A 130 13.06 19.93 -31.25
CA LEU A 130 12.54 19.21 -30.07
C LEU A 130 11.84 20.19 -29.12
N THR A 131 10.78 19.72 -28.47
CA THR A 131 10.02 20.48 -27.48
C THR A 131 10.54 20.15 -26.07
N PRO A 132 11.15 21.11 -25.34
CA PRO A 132 11.57 20.92 -23.96
C PRO A 132 10.36 20.92 -23.01
N ILE A 133 10.18 19.84 -22.26
CA ILE A 133 9.10 19.67 -21.27
C ILE A 133 9.71 19.55 -19.87
N ALA A 134 9.18 20.31 -18.92
CA ALA A 134 9.51 20.16 -17.50
C ALA A 134 8.23 19.98 -16.68
N VAL A 135 8.30 19.14 -15.65
CA VAL A 135 7.20 18.87 -14.72
C VAL A 135 7.74 19.05 -13.32
N ALA A 136 7.14 19.94 -12.54
CA ALA A 136 7.43 20.09 -11.12
C ALA A 136 6.35 19.37 -10.32
N CYS A 137 6.73 18.41 -9.49
CA CYS A 137 5.86 17.75 -8.53
C CYS A 137 6.21 18.23 -7.12
N ASP A 138 5.22 18.35 -6.25
CA ASP A 138 5.42 18.78 -4.86
C ASP A 138 4.49 18.00 -3.93
N ASN A 139 5.07 17.30 -2.96
CA ASN A 139 4.35 16.61 -1.87
C ASN A 139 4.65 17.24 -0.49
N SER A 140 4.98 18.54 -0.46
CA SER A 140 5.07 19.31 0.77
C SER A 140 3.82 19.14 1.62
N ARG A 141 4.01 19.13 2.94
CA ARG A 141 2.92 19.08 3.93
C ARG A 141 2.06 20.33 3.83
N GLU A 142 0.76 20.18 3.62
CA GLU A 142 -0.20 21.28 3.52
C GLU A 142 -1.54 20.89 4.17
N LEU A 143 -1.87 21.49 5.32
CA LEU A 143 -3.08 21.17 6.10
C LEU A 143 -4.39 21.46 5.34
N GLU A 144 -4.36 22.40 4.40
CA GLU A 144 -5.51 22.79 3.56
C GLU A 144 -5.64 21.92 2.31
N THR A 145 -5.04 20.72 2.31
CA THR A 145 -5.17 19.72 1.25
C THR A 145 -5.51 18.35 1.81
N ILE A 146 -6.11 17.50 0.97
CA ILE A 146 -6.31 16.08 1.26
C ILE A 146 -5.28 15.20 0.54
N PRO A 147 -4.84 14.08 1.15
CA PRO A 147 -5.17 13.58 2.50
C PRO A 147 -4.40 14.27 3.63
N SER A 148 -4.81 14.03 4.89
CA SER A 148 -4.06 14.43 6.07
C SER A 148 -2.72 13.68 6.16
N ASP A 149 -1.66 14.37 6.56
CA ASP A 149 -0.38 13.76 6.94
C ASP A 149 -0.47 12.85 8.18
N ALA A 150 -1.57 12.92 8.95
CA ALA A 150 -1.85 12.00 10.05
C ALA A 150 -2.34 10.64 9.58
N SER A 151 -2.58 10.45 8.28
CA SER A 151 -2.98 9.17 7.69
C SER A 151 -1.90 8.09 7.86
N ASP A 152 -2.32 6.83 8.00
CA ASP A 152 -1.41 5.69 8.16
C ASP A 152 -0.80 5.24 6.81
N PHE A 153 -0.46 6.16 5.91
CA PHE A 153 0.22 5.91 4.63
C PHE A 153 1.01 7.15 4.18
N ASN A 154 1.99 6.97 3.29
CA ASN A 154 2.82 8.06 2.79
C ASN A 154 2.11 8.90 1.72
N LEU A 155 2.20 10.23 1.82
CA LEU A 155 1.81 11.16 0.76
C LEU A 155 2.95 11.29 -0.23
N TYR A 156 2.97 10.37 -1.19
CA TYR A 156 4.05 10.28 -2.15
C TYR A 156 4.10 11.45 -3.13
N GLY A 157 5.29 11.71 -3.68
CA GLY A 157 5.46 12.66 -4.77
C GLY A 157 6.25 12.14 -5.98
N GLY A 158 6.01 12.81 -7.10
CA GLY A 158 6.57 12.45 -8.40
C GLY A 158 5.51 12.05 -9.42
N VAL A 159 5.96 11.73 -10.63
CA VAL A 159 5.13 11.23 -11.73
C VAL A 159 5.07 9.70 -11.63
N TYR A 160 4.32 9.22 -10.63
CA TYR A 160 4.33 7.82 -10.22
C TYR A 160 3.28 6.94 -10.89
N ARG A 161 2.37 7.49 -11.70
CA ARG A 161 1.63 6.72 -12.70
C ARG A 161 2.07 7.14 -14.10
N TYR A 162 1.59 6.44 -15.12
CA TYR A 162 2.03 6.70 -16.48
C TYR A 162 1.66 8.11 -16.94
N LEU A 163 2.63 8.79 -17.55
CA LEU A 163 2.44 10.00 -18.33
C LEU A 163 2.38 9.63 -19.81
N ASN A 164 1.34 10.09 -20.50
CA ASN A 164 1.08 9.77 -21.88
C ASN A 164 1.09 11.03 -22.76
N LEU A 165 1.77 10.94 -23.90
CA LEU A 165 1.59 11.87 -25.00
C LEU A 165 0.36 11.46 -25.81
N VAL A 166 -0.57 12.38 -26.02
CA VAL A 166 -1.82 12.13 -26.73
C VAL A 166 -1.99 13.11 -27.89
N TYR A 167 -2.16 12.58 -29.09
CA TYR A 167 -2.59 13.35 -30.25
C TYR A 167 -4.07 13.11 -30.55
N VAL A 168 -4.81 14.19 -30.67
CA VAL A 168 -6.22 14.19 -31.10
C VAL A 168 -6.46 15.20 -32.22
N PRO A 169 -7.48 14.99 -33.08
CA PRO A 169 -7.95 16.04 -34.00
C PRO A 169 -8.44 17.29 -33.25
N ALA A 170 -8.67 18.38 -33.98
CA ALA A 170 -9.20 19.63 -33.42
C ALA A 170 -10.55 19.48 -32.68
N VAL A 171 -11.34 18.47 -33.08
CA VAL A 171 -12.55 18.02 -32.38
C VAL A 171 -12.43 16.52 -32.15
N SER A 172 -12.52 16.08 -30.89
CA SER A 172 -12.41 14.68 -30.52
C SER A 172 -13.48 14.26 -29.51
N VAL A 173 -13.74 12.96 -29.40
CA VAL A 173 -14.44 12.39 -28.23
C VAL A 173 -13.55 12.60 -27.01
N GLU A 174 -14.11 13.17 -25.96
CA GLU A 174 -13.43 13.41 -24.68
C GLU A 174 -13.75 12.31 -23.68
N ARG A 175 -15.04 11.97 -23.57
CA ARG A 175 -15.53 10.98 -22.62
C ARG A 175 -16.69 10.21 -23.21
N VAL A 176 -16.78 8.94 -22.85
CA VAL A 176 -17.91 8.05 -23.15
C VAL A 176 -18.40 7.47 -21.82
N HIS A 177 -19.69 7.59 -21.55
CA HIS A 177 -20.37 6.91 -20.44
C HIS A 177 -21.37 5.91 -20.99
N VAL A 178 -21.29 4.67 -20.49
CA VAL A 178 -22.20 3.58 -20.81
C VAL A 178 -22.99 3.25 -19.55
N GLU A 179 -24.31 3.44 -19.59
CA GLU A 179 -25.21 3.23 -18.46
C GLU A 179 -26.03 1.93 -18.70
N PRO A 180 -25.55 0.75 -18.25
CA PRO A 180 -26.33 -0.48 -18.30
C PRO A 180 -27.32 -0.55 -17.12
N GLN A 181 -28.61 -0.63 -17.42
CA GLN A 181 -29.67 -0.79 -16.42
C GLN A 181 -30.39 -2.13 -16.62
N LEU A 182 -30.20 -3.05 -15.68
CA LEU A 182 -30.79 -4.39 -15.70
C LEU A 182 -32.23 -4.35 -15.18
N SER A 183 -33.15 -5.09 -15.82
CA SER A 183 -34.52 -5.25 -15.34
C SER A 183 -34.56 -6.10 -14.06
N ASN A 184 -35.59 -5.93 -13.23
CA ASN A 184 -35.74 -6.66 -11.97
C ASN A 184 -35.77 -8.19 -12.14
N ASP A 185 -36.31 -8.68 -13.26
CA ASP A 185 -36.35 -10.09 -13.63
C ASP A 185 -35.08 -10.57 -14.37
N VAL A 186 -34.10 -9.67 -14.56
CA VAL A 186 -32.79 -9.95 -15.16
C VAL A 186 -32.87 -10.37 -16.64
N THR A 187 -34.03 -10.28 -17.28
CA THR A 187 -34.25 -10.73 -18.67
C THR A 187 -33.85 -9.68 -19.70
N ARG A 188 -33.72 -8.40 -19.32
CA ARG A 188 -33.42 -7.28 -20.23
C ARG A 188 -32.45 -6.30 -19.59
N CYS A 189 -31.57 -5.71 -20.40
CA CYS A 189 -30.69 -4.63 -19.98
C CYS A 189 -30.82 -3.45 -20.96
N THR A 190 -31.23 -2.28 -20.47
CA THR A 190 -31.21 -1.04 -21.24
C THR A 190 -29.81 -0.46 -21.17
N VAL A 191 -29.14 -0.30 -22.32
CA VAL A 191 -27.81 0.28 -22.43
C VAL A 191 -27.96 1.67 -23.04
N LYS A 192 -27.72 2.71 -22.24
CA LYS A 192 -27.66 4.10 -22.72
C LYS A 192 -26.20 4.50 -22.91
N VAL A 193 -25.89 5.14 -24.04
CA VAL A 193 -24.56 5.66 -24.35
C VAL A 193 -24.61 7.17 -24.44
N ARG A 194 -23.75 7.83 -23.66
CA ARG A 194 -23.57 9.28 -23.66
C ARG A 194 -22.11 9.61 -23.93
N ALA A 195 -21.85 10.78 -24.51
CA ALA A 195 -20.48 11.26 -24.70
C ALA A 195 -20.35 12.78 -24.58
N SER A 196 -19.16 13.25 -24.22
CA SER A 196 -18.72 14.63 -24.37
C SER A 196 -17.64 14.74 -25.45
N LEU A 197 -17.49 15.94 -26.00
CA LEU A 197 -16.48 16.25 -27.01
C LEU A 197 -15.47 17.25 -26.48
N TYR A 198 -14.21 17.06 -26.83
CA TYR A 198 -13.16 18.04 -26.64
C TYR A 198 -13.10 18.93 -27.88
N ASN A 199 -13.42 20.21 -27.71
CA ASN A 199 -13.46 21.22 -28.78
C ASN A 199 -13.02 22.60 -28.26
N PRO A 200 -11.75 22.75 -27.81
CA PRO A 200 -11.30 23.95 -27.11
C PRO A 200 -11.33 25.23 -27.97
N GLU A 201 -11.29 25.08 -29.30
CA GLU A 201 -11.28 26.21 -30.25
C GLU A 201 -12.68 26.54 -30.82
N GLY A 202 -13.73 25.84 -30.37
CA GLY A 202 -15.11 26.15 -30.76
C GLY A 202 -15.41 25.90 -32.25
N HIS A 203 -14.78 24.88 -32.85
CA HIS A 203 -15.05 24.50 -34.24
C HIS A 203 -16.52 24.11 -34.42
N GLY A 204 -17.15 24.65 -35.47
CA GLY A 204 -18.61 24.52 -35.69
C GLY A 204 -19.03 23.61 -36.84
N GLN A 205 -18.06 22.97 -37.52
CA GLN A 205 -18.33 22.06 -38.63
C GLN A 205 -19.05 20.80 -38.14
N GLU A 206 -19.90 20.21 -39.01
CA GLU A 206 -20.60 18.97 -38.68
C GLU A 206 -19.60 17.82 -38.42
N VAL A 207 -19.89 17.05 -37.36
CA VAL A 207 -19.21 15.81 -37.02
C VAL A 207 -20.14 14.62 -37.24
N LYS A 208 -19.56 13.50 -37.64
CA LYS A 208 -20.26 12.21 -37.76
C LYS A 208 -19.77 11.29 -36.66
N LEU A 209 -20.69 10.76 -35.87
CA LEU A 209 -20.41 9.76 -34.85
C LEU A 209 -20.96 8.40 -35.24
N THR A 210 -20.20 7.36 -34.92
CA THR A 210 -20.64 5.97 -35.02
C THR A 210 -20.49 5.31 -33.67
N VAL A 211 -21.61 4.87 -33.07
CA VAL A 211 -21.63 4.11 -31.81
C VAL A 211 -21.79 2.62 -32.14
N ARG A 212 -20.85 1.78 -31.72
CA ARG A 212 -20.85 0.34 -31.95
C ARG A 212 -20.88 -0.41 -30.62
N LEU A 213 -21.93 -1.17 -30.37
CA LEU A 213 -22.03 -2.10 -29.24
C LEU A 213 -21.65 -3.51 -29.71
N ARG A 214 -20.78 -4.17 -28.96
CA ARG A 214 -20.32 -5.55 -29.22
C ARG A 214 -20.42 -6.41 -27.98
N ASP A 215 -20.60 -7.71 -28.19
CA ASP A 215 -20.51 -8.72 -27.13
C ASP A 215 -19.06 -9.01 -26.73
N GLY A 216 -18.86 -9.89 -25.74
CA GLY A 216 -17.54 -10.25 -25.21
C GLY A 216 -16.65 -11.03 -26.19
N GLU A 217 -17.21 -11.56 -27.28
CA GLU A 217 -16.45 -12.18 -28.37
C GLU A 217 -16.12 -11.18 -29.50
N GLY A 218 -16.54 -9.92 -29.36
CA GLY A 218 -16.33 -8.86 -30.34
C GLY A 218 -17.36 -8.86 -31.48
N LYS A 219 -18.42 -9.66 -31.40
CA LYS A 219 -19.49 -9.64 -32.40
C LYS A 219 -20.37 -8.42 -32.20
N GLU A 220 -20.65 -7.72 -33.30
CA GLU A 220 -21.50 -6.52 -33.29
C GLU A 220 -22.95 -6.85 -32.95
N LEU A 221 -23.46 -6.18 -31.91
CA LEU A 221 -24.85 -6.24 -31.47
C LEU A 221 -25.68 -5.15 -32.15
N LYS A 222 -25.13 -3.93 -32.20
CA LYS A 222 -25.81 -2.76 -32.75
C LYS A 222 -24.84 -1.66 -33.16
N THR A 223 -25.17 -0.98 -34.26
CA THR A 223 -24.52 0.27 -34.69
C THR A 223 -25.55 1.40 -34.79
N PHE A 224 -25.15 2.60 -34.36
CA PHE A 224 -25.88 3.86 -34.52
C PHE A 224 -25.00 4.88 -35.24
N GLU A 225 -25.59 5.66 -36.14
CA GLU A 225 -24.92 6.75 -36.84
C GLU A 225 -25.61 8.07 -36.49
N ILE A 226 -24.83 9.07 -36.06
CA ILE A 226 -25.32 10.39 -35.65
C ILE A 226 -24.54 11.47 -36.41
N SER A 227 -25.25 12.39 -37.07
CA SER A 227 -24.66 13.65 -37.54
C SER A 227 -25.06 14.77 -36.58
N SER A 228 -24.09 15.57 -36.14
CA SER A 228 -24.37 16.71 -35.26
C SER A 228 -23.33 17.82 -35.41
N LYS A 229 -23.69 19.03 -34.98
CA LYS A 229 -22.66 20.01 -34.63
C LYS A 229 -22.01 19.60 -33.29
N PRO A 230 -20.74 19.99 -33.05
CA PRO A 230 -20.14 19.85 -31.72
C PRO A 230 -21.00 20.49 -30.63
N TRP A 231 -20.94 19.92 -29.42
CA TRP A 231 -21.73 20.33 -28.26
C TRP A 231 -20.84 20.37 -27.02
N GLU A 232 -21.34 20.99 -25.95
CA GLU A 232 -20.70 21.03 -24.63
C GLU A 232 -21.36 20.04 -23.68
N GLY A 233 -20.56 19.44 -22.79
CA GLY A 233 -21.03 18.48 -21.79
C GLY A 233 -21.46 17.12 -22.36
N MET A 234 -22.09 16.30 -21.51
CA MET A 234 -22.53 14.96 -21.86
C MET A 234 -23.85 14.96 -22.63
N LYS A 235 -23.87 14.34 -23.81
CA LYS A 235 -25.06 14.17 -24.66
C LYS A 235 -25.37 12.70 -24.89
N GLU A 236 -26.65 12.35 -24.83
CA GLU A 236 -27.14 11.02 -25.22
C GLU A 236 -26.96 10.79 -26.72
N LEU A 237 -26.30 9.68 -27.07
CA LEU A 237 -26.04 9.28 -28.45
C LEU A 237 -26.92 8.10 -28.89
N ALA A 238 -27.16 7.16 -27.99
CA ALA A 238 -27.89 5.94 -28.31
C ALA A 238 -28.53 5.30 -27.07
N VAL A 239 -29.63 4.59 -27.30
CA VAL A 239 -30.25 3.68 -26.33
C VAL A 239 -30.50 2.33 -27.03
N TYR A 240 -30.10 1.24 -26.40
CA TYR A 240 -30.26 -0.12 -26.93
C TYR A 240 -30.83 -1.04 -25.85
N GLU A 241 -31.87 -1.81 -26.17
CA GLU A 241 -32.40 -2.85 -25.29
C GLU A 241 -31.75 -4.20 -25.62
N LEU A 242 -30.92 -4.70 -24.71
CA LEU A 242 -30.26 -6.00 -24.79
C LEU A 242 -31.16 -7.07 -24.15
N ALA A 243 -31.69 -7.98 -24.96
CA ALA A 243 -32.47 -9.13 -24.50
C ALA A 243 -31.55 -10.27 -24.03
N ASN A 244 -31.91 -10.88 -22.89
CA ASN A 244 -31.17 -11.98 -22.25
C ASN A 244 -29.67 -11.69 -22.12
N PRO A 245 -29.29 -10.61 -21.39
CA PRO A 245 -27.88 -10.24 -21.24
C PRO A 245 -27.09 -11.35 -20.55
N THR A 246 -25.84 -11.56 -20.98
CA THR A 246 -24.88 -12.34 -20.20
C THR A 246 -24.42 -11.46 -19.05
N LEU A 247 -24.58 -11.95 -17.82
CA LEU A 247 -24.35 -11.15 -16.63
C LEU A 247 -22.88 -11.12 -16.26
N TRP A 248 -22.42 -9.96 -15.77
CA TRP A 248 -21.16 -9.86 -15.07
C TRP A 248 -21.35 -10.42 -13.64
N THR A 249 -20.46 -11.32 -13.24
CA THR A 249 -20.39 -11.89 -11.89
C THR A 249 -18.93 -12.01 -11.43
N THR A 250 -18.72 -12.29 -10.15
CA THR A 250 -17.36 -12.48 -9.60
C THR A 250 -16.70 -13.78 -10.04
N ASP A 251 -17.47 -14.78 -10.47
CA ASP A 251 -16.95 -16.07 -10.98
C ASP A 251 -16.91 -16.12 -12.52
N ALA A 252 -17.81 -15.39 -13.19
CA ALA A 252 -17.88 -15.25 -14.65
C ALA A 252 -18.02 -13.75 -15.02
N PRO A 253 -16.90 -13.00 -15.06
CA PRO A 253 -16.90 -11.56 -15.31
C PRO A 253 -17.08 -11.21 -16.80
N TYR A 254 -18.29 -11.40 -17.33
CA TYR A 254 -18.57 -11.11 -18.73
C TYR A 254 -18.61 -9.60 -19.03
N LEU A 255 -17.85 -9.16 -20.04
CA LEU A 255 -17.75 -7.76 -20.44
C LEU A 255 -18.18 -7.56 -21.89
N TYR A 256 -19.06 -6.58 -22.10
CA TYR A 256 -19.40 -6.02 -23.40
C TYR A 256 -18.45 -4.86 -23.74
N SER A 257 -18.48 -4.38 -24.99
CA SER A 257 -17.77 -3.16 -25.38
C SER A 257 -18.64 -2.18 -26.16
N CYS A 258 -18.41 -0.89 -25.92
CA CYS A 258 -18.99 0.23 -26.64
C CYS A 258 -17.86 1.04 -27.27
N THR A 259 -17.86 1.22 -28.58
CA THR A 259 -16.93 2.10 -29.28
C THR A 259 -17.68 3.30 -29.85
N VAL A 260 -17.22 4.51 -29.52
CA VAL A 260 -17.72 5.76 -30.11
C VAL A 260 -16.62 6.30 -31.02
N GLU A 261 -16.84 6.21 -32.33
CA GLU A 261 -15.97 6.82 -33.34
C GLU A 261 -16.52 8.20 -33.71
N LEU A 262 -15.65 9.21 -33.81
CA LEU A 262 -15.96 10.53 -34.35
C LEU A 262 -15.12 10.77 -35.60
N ALA A 263 -15.78 11.17 -36.68
CA ALA A 263 -15.16 11.63 -37.92
C ALA A 263 -15.53 13.10 -38.19
N SER A 264 -14.52 13.91 -38.48
CA SER A 264 -14.67 15.33 -38.85
C SER A 264 -13.73 15.68 -40.01
N ALA A 265 -13.78 16.95 -40.45
CA ALA A 265 -12.82 17.47 -41.44
C ALA A 265 -11.37 17.48 -40.92
N TYR A 266 -11.16 17.41 -39.60
CA TYR A 266 -9.86 17.49 -38.94
C TYR A 266 -9.24 16.12 -38.66
N GLY A 267 -10.00 15.04 -38.88
CA GLY A 267 -9.53 13.68 -38.68
C GLY A 267 -10.58 12.78 -38.01
N ARG A 268 -10.10 11.62 -37.56
CA ARG A 268 -10.91 10.62 -36.86
C ARG A 268 -10.34 10.34 -35.48
N THR A 269 -11.22 10.14 -34.52
CA THR A 269 -10.87 9.60 -33.23
C THR A 269 -11.88 8.54 -32.81
N GLU A 270 -11.49 7.70 -31.87
CA GLU A 270 -12.37 6.70 -31.28
C GLU A 270 -12.03 6.53 -29.81
N GLN A 271 -13.04 6.18 -29.02
CA GLN A 271 -12.89 5.76 -27.63
C GLN A 271 -13.72 4.49 -27.44
N THR A 272 -13.10 3.51 -26.79
CA THR A 272 -13.74 2.22 -26.49
C THR A 272 -13.82 2.06 -24.98
N GLU A 273 -15.02 1.80 -24.49
CA GLU A 273 -15.33 1.53 -23.10
C GLU A 273 -15.87 0.12 -22.95
N ARG A 274 -15.48 -0.58 -21.89
CA ARG A 274 -16.06 -1.87 -21.51
C ARG A 274 -17.12 -1.66 -20.45
N PHE A 275 -18.13 -2.53 -20.43
CA PHE A 275 -19.19 -2.49 -19.43
C PHE A 275 -19.75 -3.89 -19.15
N GLY A 276 -20.40 -4.08 -18.01
CA GLY A 276 -21.03 -5.33 -17.62
C GLY A 276 -22.49 -5.14 -17.25
N ALA A 277 -23.34 -6.11 -17.61
CA ALA A 277 -24.73 -6.15 -17.17
C ALA A 277 -24.80 -6.83 -15.79
N ARG A 278 -25.13 -6.07 -14.74
CA ARG A 278 -25.29 -6.59 -13.38
C ARG A 278 -26.25 -5.74 -12.56
N SER A 279 -26.91 -6.36 -11.58
CA SER A 279 -27.60 -5.69 -10.49
C SER A 279 -26.97 -6.08 -9.16
N PHE A 280 -27.04 -5.19 -8.18
CA PHE A 280 -26.62 -5.49 -6.82
C PHE A 280 -27.57 -4.83 -5.82
N GLU A 281 -27.62 -5.38 -4.61
CA GLU A 281 -28.48 -4.90 -3.53
C GLU A 281 -27.75 -5.07 -2.19
N PHE A 282 -27.65 -3.98 -1.44
CA PHE A 282 -27.43 -4.06 0.01
C PHE A 282 -28.80 -4.17 0.66
N VAL A 283 -29.16 -5.36 1.14
CA VAL A 283 -30.48 -5.58 1.75
C VAL A 283 -30.52 -4.82 3.07
N ASN A 284 -31.55 -3.98 3.26
CA ASN A 284 -31.77 -3.30 4.54
C ASN A 284 -31.82 -4.34 5.68
N LYS A 285 -30.96 -4.16 6.69
CA LYS A 285 -30.75 -5.10 7.79
C LYS A 285 -30.58 -6.54 7.27
N GLY A 286 -29.74 -6.72 6.26
CA GLY A 286 -29.50 -8.01 5.63
C GLY A 286 -28.19 -8.09 4.84
N PRO A 287 -28.02 -9.17 4.07
CA PRO A 287 -26.77 -9.43 3.35
C PRO A 287 -26.68 -8.65 2.03
N PHE A 288 -25.56 -8.82 1.34
CA PHE A 288 -25.36 -8.34 -0.02
C PHE A 288 -25.87 -9.37 -1.03
N LYS A 289 -26.46 -8.88 -2.13
CA LYS A 289 -26.83 -9.71 -3.27
C LYS A 289 -26.22 -9.18 -4.57
N LEU A 290 -25.79 -10.11 -5.42
CA LEU A 290 -25.36 -9.86 -6.79
C LEU A 290 -26.31 -10.63 -7.72
N ASN A 291 -26.92 -9.92 -8.68
CA ASN A 291 -27.88 -10.48 -9.63
C ASN A 291 -29.03 -11.27 -8.98
N GLY A 292 -29.50 -10.80 -7.82
CA GLY A 292 -30.60 -11.41 -7.05
C GLY A 292 -30.19 -12.51 -6.07
N GLU A 293 -28.95 -13.00 -6.15
CA GLU A 293 -28.43 -14.08 -5.29
C GLU A 293 -27.53 -13.52 -4.19
N ARG A 294 -27.62 -14.10 -2.98
CA ARG A 294 -26.75 -13.71 -1.86
C ARG A 294 -25.29 -14.00 -2.21
N LEU A 295 -24.43 -12.99 -2.05
CA LEU A 295 -22.99 -13.12 -2.19
C LEU A 295 -22.32 -12.55 -0.93
N LEU A 296 -21.57 -13.38 -0.21
CA LEU A 296 -20.71 -12.89 0.86
C LEU A 296 -19.50 -12.17 0.22
N LEU A 297 -19.32 -10.89 0.54
CA LEU A 297 -18.17 -10.12 0.09
C LEU A 297 -16.92 -10.54 0.88
N ARG A 298 -15.98 -11.18 0.16
CA ARG A 298 -14.69 -11.69 0.65
C ARG A 298 -13.62 -10.69 0.26
N GLY A 299 -13.44 -9.71 1.15
CA GLY A 299 -12.73 -8.48 0.85
C GLY A 299 -11.28 -8.44 1.29
N THR A 300 -10.49 -7.61 0.61
CA THR A 300 -9.20 -7.11 1.09
C THR A 300 -9.03 -5.63 0.71
N HIS A 301 -7.88 -5.04 1.02
CA HIS A 301 -7.49 -3.70 0.62
C HIS A 301 -6.14 -3.71 -0.08
N ARG A 302 -5.84 -2.64 -0.83
CA ARG A 302 -4.49 -2.39 -1.33
C ARG A 302 -4.14 -0.91 -1.28
N HIS A 303 -2.85 -0.61 -1.06
CA HIS A 303 -2.26 0.68 -1.37
C HIS A 303 -1.45 0.61 -2.67
N GLU A 304 -1.30 1.74 -3.36
CA GLU A 304 -0.32 1.89 -4.42
C GLU A 304 1.06 2.05 -3.81
N ASP A 305 1.64 0.92 -3.41
CA ASP A 305 2.92 0.87 -2.72
C ASP A 305 3.61 -0.47 -2.99
N HIS A 306 4.91 -0.47 -3.32
CA HIS A 306 5.67 -1.69 -3.56
C HIS A 306 7.16 -1.52 -3.27
N ALA A 307 7.83 -2.63 -2.94
CA ALA A 307 9.24 -2.68 -2.59
C ALA A 307 10.10 -2.02 -3.68
N GLY A 308 10.97 -1.09 -3.28
CA GLY A 308 11.92 -0.41 -4.16
C GLY A 308 11.37 0.72 -5.03
N VAL A 309 10.06 0.83 -5.20
CA VAL A 309 9.43 1.79 -6.13
C VAL A 309 8.36 2.69 -5.49
N GLY A 310 7.92 2.39 -4.28
CA GLY A 310 6.82 3.11 -3.64
C GLY A 310 5.55 3.04 -4.53
N PRO A 311 4.92 4.17 -4.90
CA PRO A 311 3.73 4.17 -5.75
C PRO A 311 4.03 4.00 -7.24
N ALA A 312 5.30 4.02 -7.67
CA ALA A 312 5.71 3.93 -9.06
C ALA A 312 5.62 2.48 -9.60
N MET A 313 4.49 1.83 -9.35
CA MET A 313 4.22 0.47 -9.79
C MET A 313 4.02 0.40 -11.30
N THR A 314 4.63 -0.59 -11.93
CA THR A 314 4.39 -0.89 -13.35
C THR A 314 3.08 -1.64 -13.53
N GLU A 315 2.60 -1.71 -14.77
CA GLU A 315 1.42 -2.50 -15.12
C GLU A 315 1.61 -3.99 -14.78
N ASP A 316 2.80 -4.54 -15.02
CA ASP A 316 3.11 -5.94 -14.71
C ASP A 316 3.08 -6.21 -13.20
N MET A 317 3.56 -5.27 -12.39
CA MET A 317 3.45 -5.36 -10.93
C MET A 317 1.99 -5.34 -10.48
N ILE A 318 1.18 -4.43 -11.03
CA ILE A 318 -0.26 -4.35 -10.72
C ILE A 318 -0.96 -5.64 -11.14
N ARG A 319 -0.72 -6.15 -12.36
CA ARG A 319 -1.29 -7.42 -12.84
C ARG A 319 -0.91 -8.58 -11.95
N THR A 320 0.35 -8.66 -11.54
CA THR A 320 0.84 -9.70 -10.63
C THR A 320 0.10 -9.63 -9.29
N GLU A 321 -0.01 -8.45 -8.69
CA GLU A 321 -0.71 -8.26 -7.43
C GLU A 321 -2.19 -8.64 -7.52
N MET A 322 -2.90 -8.13 -8.53
CA MET A 322 -4.33 -8.39 -8.70
C MET A 322 -4.61 -9.88 -8.99
N GLN A 323 -3.71 -10.56 -9.71
CA GLN A 323 -3.82 -12.01 -9.89
C GLN A 323 -3.59 -12.75 -8.57
N LEU A 324 -2.62 -12.34 -7.76
CA LEU A 324 -2.41 -12.94 -6.42
C LEU A 324 -3.62 -12.76 -5.51
N ILE A 325 -4.28 -11.59 -5.58
CA ILE A 325 -5.55 -11.29 -4.90
C ILE A 325 -6.63 -12.26 -5.36
N LYS A 326 -6.83 -12.42 -6.68
CA LYS A 326 -7.84 -13.34 -7.22
C LYS A 326 -7.54 -14.80 -6.87
N ASP A 327 -6.28 -15.23 -6.97
CA ASP A 327 -5.82 -16.59 -6.65
C ASP A 327 -5.99 -16.94 -5.17
N MET A 328 -6.13 -15.93 -4.30
CA MET A 328 -6.44 -16.10 -2.88
C MET A 328 -7.95 -16.35 -2.64
N GLY A 329 -8.80 -16.08 -3.63
CA GLY A 329 -10.26 -16.24 -3.58
C GLY A 329 -11.03 -14.97 -3.24
N VAL A 330 -10.37 -13.80 -3.35
CA VAL A 330 -11.01 -12.49 -3.18
C VAL A 330 -12.06 -12.25 -4.26
N ASN A 331 -13.19 -11.67 -3.87
CA ASN A 331 -14.26 -11.23 -4.77
C ASN A 331 -14.66 -9.76 -4.57
N PHE A 332 -14.01 -9.07 -3.62
CA PHE A 332 -14.24 -7.68 -3.29
C PHE A 332 -12.93 -6.98 -2.89
N ILE A 333 -12.73 -5.72 -3.25
CA ILE A 333 -11.59 -4.93 -2.82
C ILE A 333 -12.01 -3.50 -2.49
N ARG A 334 -11.47 -2.94 -1.41
CA ARG A 334 -11.47 -1.50 -1.19
C ARG A 334 -10.10 -0.94 -1.57
N LEU A 335 -10.08 0.06 -2.45
CA LEU A 335 -8.87 0.58 -3.07
C LEU A 335 -8.14 1.60 -2.17
N GLY A 336 -7.85 1.19 -0.93
CA GLY A 336 -7.16 2.04 0.04
C GLY A 336 -7.99 3.29 0.35
N HIS A 337 -7.34 4.46 0.30
CA HIS A 337 -7.92 5.74 0.70
C HIS A 337 -7.88 6.79 -0.42
N TYR A 338 -7.94 6.36 -1.67
CA TYR A 338 -7.87 7.24 -2.82
C TYR A 338 -8.27 6.51 -4.10
N GLN A 339 -8.60 7.27 -5.14
CA GLN A 339 -8.70 6.75 -6.50
C GLN A 339 -7.41 6.05 -6.92
N GLN A 340 -7.49 4.85 -7.49
CA GLN A 340 -6.31 4.10 -7.97
C GLN A 340 -6.17 4.14 -9.48
N SER A 341 -5.04 3.63 -9.98
CA SER A 341 -4.79 3.50 -11.42
C SER A 341 -5.93 2.72 -12.08
N ARG A 342 -6.43 3.23 -13.20
CA ARG A 342 -7.45 2.56 -14.05
C ARG A 342 -7.10 1.11 -14.39
N ILE A 343 -5.81 0.77 -14.46
CA ILE A 343 -5.33 -0.60 -14.68
C ILE A 343 -5.89 -1.54 -13.59
N VAL A 344 -5.96 -1.09 -12.34
CA VAL A 344 -6.53 -1.85 -11.22
C VAL A 344 -8.01 -2.12 -11.46
N LEU A 345 -8.79 -1.12 -11.87
CA LEU A 345 -10.22 -1.29 -12.14
C LEU A 345 -10.50 -2.15 -13.37
N GLU A 346 -9.71 -2.00 -14.43
CA GLU A 346 -9.75 -2.89 -15.59
C GLU A 346 -9.49 -4.35 -15.19
N LEU A 347 -8.57 -4.58 -14.26
CA LEU A 347 -8.31 -5.91 -13.70
C LEU A 347 -9.42 -6.38 -12.77
N CYS A 348 -10.04 -5.50 -11.97
CA CYS A 348 -11.21 -5.86 -11.16
C CYS A 348 -12.38 -6.29 -12.05
N ASP A 349 -12.61 -5.60 -13.16
CA ASP A 349 -13.62 -5.96 -14.15
C ASP A 349 -13.33 -7.32 -14.77
N GLU A 350 -12.08 -7.58 -15.17
CA GLU A 350 -11.64 -8.82 -15.84
C GLU A 350 -11.56 -10.03 -14.90
N LEU A 351 -11.17 -9.81 -13.65
CA LEU A 351 -10.98 -10.87 -12.65
C LEU A 351 -12.25 -11.14 -11.83
N GLY A 352 -13.30 -10.32 -12.00
CA GLY A 352 -14.54 -10.47 -11.23
C GLY A 352 -14.34 -10.12 -9.76
N ILE A 353 -13.88 -8.90 -9.49
CA ILE A 353 -13.67 -8.35 -8.15
C ILE A 353 -14.51 -7.09 -8.02
N LEU A 354 -15.46 -7.07 -7.09
CA LEU A 354 -16.27 -5.88 -6.77
C LEU A 354 -15.43 -4.81 -6.06
N VAL A 355 -15.77 -3.54 -6.23
CA VAL A 355 -14.92 -2.42 -5.79
C VAL A 355 -15.68 -1.40 -4.94
N TRP A 356 -15.05 -1.01 -3.83
CA TRP A 356 -15.21 0.30 -3.19
C TRP A 356 -13.99 1.15 -3.54
N GLU A 357 -14.20 2.34 -4.09
CA GLU A 357 -13.15 3.33 -4.31
C GLU A 357 -13.55 4.66 -3.65
N GLU A 358 -12.62 5.39 -3.05
CA GLU A 358 -12.92 6.56 -2.21
C GLU A 358 -12.02 7.77 -2.47
N ILE A 359 -12.50 8.96 -2.14
CA ILE A 359 -11.67 10.17 -2.13
C ILE A 359 -10.75 10.21 -0.89
N PRO A 360 -9.58 10.90 -0.97
CA PRO A 360 -8.63 10.94 0.14
C PRO A 360 -9.00 11.88 1.29
N TRP A 361 -10.30 12.12 1.56
CA TRP A 361 -10.71 12.77 2.80
C TRP A 361 -10.54 11.81 3.98
N CYS A 362 -9.30 11.67 4.43
CA CYS A 362 -8.87 10.72 5.43
C CYS A 362 -8.27 11.46 6.64
N ARG A 363 -8.91 11.33 7.81
CA ARG A 363 -8.54 11.99 9.08
C ARG A 363 -8.53 13.52 9.01
N GLY A 364 -7.92 14.17 10.00
CA GLY A 364 -7.60 15.59 10.02
C GLY A 364 -8.71 16.53 10.49
N GLY A 365 -9.96 16.25 10.11
CA GLY A 365 -11.11 17.13 10.31
C GLY A 365 -11.57 17.74 8.99
N LEU A 366 -11.83 19.05 8.95
CA LEU A 366 -12.33 19.75 7.75
C LEU A 366 -11.69 21.14 7.61
N GLY A 367 -10.98 21.34 6.50
CA GLY A 367 -10.35 22.62 6.15
C GLY A 367 -11.32 23.65 5.56
N GLY A 368 -10.73 24.70 4.99
CA GLY A 368 -11.42 25.81 4.34
C GLY A 368 -12.02 25.47 2.97
N GLU A 369 -12.34 26.49 2.18
CA GLU A 369 -13.02 26.29 0.90
C GLU A 369 -12.13 25.61 -0.15
N GLN A 370 -10.82 25.85 -0.14
CA GLN A 370 -9.89 25.17 -1.06
C GLN A 370 -9.86 23.66 -0.79
N TYR A 371 -9.79 23.25 0.49
CA TYR A 371 -9.87 21.86 0.91
C TYR A 371 -11.18 21.22 0.42
N LYS A 372 -12.31 21.87 0.68
CA LYS A 372 -13.64 21.38 0.25
C LYS A 372 -13.75 21.28 -1.26
N GLN A 373 -13.23 22.26 -1.98
CA GLN A 373 -13.22 22.23 -3.43
C GLN A 373 -12.38 21.07 -3.96
N GLN A 374 -11.22 20.79 -3.37
CA GLN A 374 -10.41 19.62 -3.71
C GLN A 374 -11.21 18.32 -3.50
N CYS A 375 -11.94 18.17 -2.38
CA CYS A 375 -12.78 16.98 -2.16
C CYS A 375 -13.85 16.83 -3.26
N ARG A 376 -14.52 17.93 -3.66
CA ARG A 376 -15.53 17.90 -4.73
C ARG A 376 -14.92 17.54 -6.08
N ASP A 377 -13.81 18.18 -6.43
CA ASP A 377 -13.13 17.97 -7.70
C ASP A 377 -12.64 16.53 -7.82
N MET A 378 -12.02 15.99 -6.76
CA MET A 378 -11.56 14.59 -6.75
C MET A 378 -12.71 13.59 -6.74
N LEU A 379 -13.84 13.88 -6.06
CA LEU A 379 -15.02 13.02 -6.11
C LEU A 379 -15.61 12.98 -7.52
N ALA A 380 -15.76 14.15 -8.15
CA ALA A 380 -16.25 14.26 -9.51
C ALA A 380 -15.33 13.56 -10.51
N ALA A 381 -14.01 13.78 -10.39
CA ALA A 381 -13.01 13.14 -11.22
C ALA A 381 -13.06 11.61 -11.09
N MET A 382 -13.06 11.07 -9.86
CA MET A 382 -13.16 9.63 -9.60
C MET A 382 -14.42 9.02 -10.24
N ILE A 383 -15.60 9.61 -9.99
CA ILE A 383 -16.86 9.10 -10.54
C ILE A 383 -16.87 9.19 -12.07
N GLU A 384 -16.48 10.33 -12.64
CA GLU A 384 -16.52 10.52 -14.09
C GLU A 384 -15.53 9.65 -14.86
N GLN A 385 -14.34 9.43 -14.30
CA GLN A 385 -13.27 8.64 -14.90
C GLN A 385 -13.52 7.15 -14.79
N HIS A 386 -14.14 6.70 -13.68
CA HIS A 386 -14.34 5.30 -13.38
C HIS A 386 -15.80 4.82 -13.52
N TYR A 387 -16.68 5.67 -14.06
CA TYR A 387 -18.11 5.44 -14.24
C TYR A 387 -18.47 4.08 -14.87
N ASN A 388 -17.70 3.66 -15.88
CA ASN A 388 -18.04 2.53 -16.75
C ASN A 388 -17.71 1.15 -16.14
N HIS A 389 -16.92 1.10 -15.05
CA HIS A 389 -16.44 -0.15 -14.47
C HIS A 389 -17.57 -0.91 -13.76
N PRO A 390 -18.01 -2.09 -14.27
CA PRO A 390 -19.05 -2.89 -13.61
C PRO A 390 -18.66 -3.36 -12.21
N SER A 391 -17.37 -3.49 -11.93
CA SER A 391 -16.83 -3.84 -10.62
C SER A 391 -17.19 -2.84 -9.53
N VAL A 392 -17.22 -1.54 -9.83
CA VAL A 392 -17.50 -0.51 -8.81
C VAL A 392 -18.96 -0.58 -8.38
N ILE A 393 -19.16 -0.66 -7.06
CA ILE A 393 -20.48 -0.64 -6.41
C ILE A 393 -20.60 0.44 -5.33
N LEU A 394 -19.48 0.96 -4.82
CA LEU A 394 -19.44 1.97 -3.75
C LEU A 394 -18.47 3.11 -4.09
N TRP A 395 -18.95 4.33 -3.91
CA TRP A 395 -18.16 5.56 -3.90
C TRP A 395 -17.96 6.02 -2.45
N GLY A 396 -16.74 5.87 -1.95
CA GLY A 396 -16.39 6.27 -0.60
C GLY A 396 -16.14 7.77 -0.48
N LEU A 397 -16.69 8.39 0.55
CA LEU A 397 -16.62 9.84 0.76
C LEU A 397 -15.55 10.25 1.78
N GLY A 398 -15.00 9.30 2.52
CA GLY A 398 -13.97 9.54 3.51
C GLY A 398 -13.73 8.38 4.47
N ASN A 399 -12.64 8.49 5.22
CA ASN A 399 -12.20 7.51 6.20
C ASN A 399 -11.75 8.20 7.49
N GLU A 400 -12.27 7.75 8.64
CA GLU A 400 -11.87 8.24 9.96
C GLU A 400 -12.00 9.77 10.10
N ASN A 401 -13.06 10.34 9.53
CA ASN A 401 -13.34 11.78 9.58
C ASN A 401 -13.65 12.27 11.01
N ASP A 402 -13.79 11.35 11.96
CA ASP A 402 -13.87 11.60 13.40
C ASP A 402 -12.51 11.89 14.07
N TRP A 403 -11.40 11.81 13.32
CA TRP A 403 -10.05 12.02 13.84
C TRP A 403 -9.65 13.50 13.88
N GLU A 404 -9.73 14.10 15.06
CA GLU A 404 -9.33 15.48 15.35
C GLU A 404 -7.80 15.62 15.46
N CYS A 405 -7.13 16.23 14.47
CA CYS A 405 -5.67 16.42 14.55
C CYS A 405 -5.05 17.56 13.71
N ASP A 406 -5.66 18.01 12.60
CA ASP A 406 -4.98 18.96 11.70
C ASP A 406 -5.28 20.44 12.00
N PHE A 407 -6.40 20.73 12.67
CA PHE A 407 -6.87 22.10 12.93
C PHE A 407 -7.04 22.37 14.44
N ASP A 408 -7.00 23.64 14.85
CA ASP A 408 -7.27 24.06 16.23
C ASP A 408 -8.76 24.04 16.59
N TYR A 409 -9.60 23.57 15.66
CA TYR A 409 -11.03 23.39 15.79
C TYR A 409 -11.47 22.03 15.22
N PHE A 410 -12.61 21.54 15.71
CA PHE A 410 -13.27 20.36 15.17
C PHE A 410 -14.80 20.58 15.21
N ASP A 411 -15.39 20.86 14.05
CA ASP A 411 -16.80 21.22 13.92
C ASP A 411 -17.62 20.08 13.32
N ILE A 412 -18.21 19.26 14.19
CA ILE A 412 -19.07 18.12 13.81
C ILE A 412 -20.22 18.56 12.88
N PRO A 413 -21.02 19.60 13.18
CA PRO A 413 -22.03 20.11 12.26
C PRO A 413 -21.51 20.48 10.86
N ALA A 414 -20.32 21.09 10.77
CA ALA A 414 -19.70 21.42 9.49
C ALA A 414 -19.29 20.17 8.71
N ILE A 415 -18.70 19.17 9.39
CA ILE A 415 -18.36 17.86 8.80
C ILE A 415 -19.62 17.17 8.29
N GLN A 416 -20.69 17.10 9.08
CA GLN A 416 -21.96 16.50 8.67
C GLN A 416 -22.56 17.20 7.44
N THR A 417 -22.54 18.53 7.42
CA THR A 417 -23.07 19.32 6.31
C THR A 417 -22.28 19.06 5.03
N PHE A 418 -20.95 19.03 5.12
CA PHE A 418 -20.11 18.77 3.97
C PHE A 418 -20.16 17.31 3.49
N MET A 419 -20.24 16.34 4.42
CA MET A 419 -20.47 14.93 4.10
C MET A 419 -21.77 14.74 3.33
N LYS A 420 -22.84 15.42 3.74
CA LYS A 420 -24.13 15.41 3.04
C LYS A 420 -24.03 16.01 1.64
N GLU A 421 -23.30 17.11 1.50
CA GLU A 421 -23.04 17.74 0.20
C GLU A 421 -22.33 16.78 -0.76
N LEU A 422 -21.29 16.07 -0.31
CA LEU A 422 -20.58 15.06 -1.12
C LEU A 422 -21.47 13.85 -1.46
N HIS A 423 -22.31 13.41 -0.52
CA HIS A 423 -23.29 12.35 -0.77
C HIS A 423 -24.29 12.75 -1.88
N GLU A 424 -24.85 13.95 -1.80
CA GLU A 424 -25.77 14.48 -2.81
C GLU A 424 -25.07 14.66 -4.17
N LEU A 425 -23.83 15.16 -4.19
CA LEU A 425 -23.02 15.28 -5.40
C LEU A 425 -22.77 13.91 -6.05
N SER A 426 -22.41 12.90 -5.25
CA SER A 426 -22.20 11.53 -5.75
C SER A 426 -23.46 10.99 -6.44
N HIS A 427 -24.62 11.11 -5.80
CA HIS A 427 -25.90 10.66 -6.38
C HIS A 427 -26.35 11.48 -7.58
N GLN A 428 -25.96 12.76 -7.67
CA GLN A 428 -26.19 13.57 -8.86
C GLN A 428 -25.34 13.11 -10.05
N LEU A 429 -24.08 12.74 -9.81
CA LEU A 429 -23.14 12.31 -10.84
C LEU A 429 -23.39 10.86 -11.28
N ASP A 430 -23.67 9.97 -10.34
CA ASP A 430 -23.95 8.55 -10.57
C ASP A 430 -25.03 7.99 -9.63
N PRO A 431 -26.31 8.08 -10.01
CA PRO A 431 -27.41 7.55 -9.20
C PRO A 431 -27.50 6.01 -9.18
N ASN A 432 -26.62 5.31 -9.91
CA ASN A 432 -26.65 3.84 -10.00
C ASN A 432 -25.74 3.14 -8.97
N ARG A 433 -25.02 3.90 -8.15
CA ARG A 433 -24.11 3.39 -7.13
C ARG A 433 -24.38 4.04 -5.77
N LEU A 434 -23.90 3.37 -4.73
CA LEU A 434 -24.14 3.77 -3.35
C LEU A 434 -22.91 4.50 -2.81
N THR A 435 -23.14 5.40 -1.87
CA THR A 435 -22.09 6.08 -1.12
C THR A 435 -21.72 5.30 0.14
N ALA A 436 -20.47 5.42 0.58
CA ALA A 436 -20.03 4.82 1.83
C ALA A 436 -19.00 5.67 2.57
N ILE A 437 -18.86 5.44 3.88
CA ILE A 437 -17.73 5.93 4.68
C ILE A 437 -17.31 4.85 5.68
N ARG A 438 -16.08 4.98 6.17
CA ARG A 438 -15.58 4.19 7.29
C ARG A 438 -15.29 5.08 8.50
N ARG A 439 -15.77 4.64 9.68
CA ARG A 439 -15.51 5.18 11.03
C ARG A 439 -15.75 6.70 11.13
N CYS A 440 -17.02 7.06 11.20
CA CYS A 440 -17.45 8.43 11.50
C CYS A 440 -18.89 8.34 12.03
N GLU A 441 -19.04 7.97 13.31
CA GLU A 441 -20.33 7.55 13.87
C GLU A 441 -21.41 8.63 13.76
N PHE A 442 -21.03 9.91 13.89
CA PHE A 442 -21.96 11.03 13.74
C PHE A 442 -22.37 11.31 12.29
N CYS A 443 -21.78 10.66 11.28
CA CYS A 443 -22.14 10.77 9.86
C CYS A 443 -22.82 9.51 9.30
N LYS A 444 -22.98 8.45 10.09
CA LYS A 444 -23.48 7.15 9.58
C LYS A 444 -24.89 7.21 8.97
N ASP A 445 -25.72 8.15 9.42
CA ASP A 445 -27.12 8.30 8.95
C ASP A 445 -27.22 9.16 7.67
N ILE A 446 -26.09 9.65 7.14
CA ILE A 446 -26.02 10.46 5.91
C ILE A 446 -25.81 9.59 4.67
N ILE A 447 -25.08 8.48 4.81
CA ILE A 447 -24.59 7.67 3.68
C ILE A 447 -25.39 6.38 3.49
N ASP A 448 -25.20 5.72 2.36
CA ASP A 448 -25.98 4.53 2.01
C ASP A 448 -25.46 3.25 2.67
N VAL A 449 -24.14 3.09 2.79
CA VAL A 449 -23.47 1.92 3.41
C VAL A 449 -22.42 2.37 4.42
N TYR A 450 -22.52 1.89 5.66
CA TYR A 450 -21.62 2.28 6.75
C TYR A 450 -20.68 1.15 7.17
N SER A 451 -19.41 1.48 7.36
CA SER A 451 -18.46 0.65 8.08
C SER A 451 -18.04 1.30 9.40
N PRO A 452 -18.29 0.69 10.57
CA PRO A 452 -17.63 1.07 11.81
C PRO A 452 -16.19 0.56 11.85
N SER A 453 -15.48 0.84 12.94
CA SER A 453 -14.19 0.22 13.27
C SER A 453 -14.42 -1.04 14.12
N ILE A 454 -13.99 -2.21 13.63
CA ILE A 454 -14.03 -3.48 14.37
C ILE A 454 -12.69 -4.22 14.17
N TRP A 455 -11.87 -4.25 15.22
CA TRP A 455 -10.53 -4.83 15.24
C TRP A 455 -10.38 -5.86 16.37
N ALA A 456 -11.38 -6.73 16.54
CA ALA A 456 -11.41 -7.75 17.59
C ALA A 456 -10.15 -8.62 17.58
N GLY A 457 -9.37 -8.57 18.66
CA GLY A 457 -8.10 -9.28 18.78
C GLY A 457 -6.86 -8.50 18.33
N TRP A 458 -6.98 -7.24 17.92
CA TRP A 458 -5.81 -6.43 17.61
C TRP A 458 -5.73 -5.18 18.47
N TYR A 459 -6.49 -4.15 18.10
CA TYR A 459 -6.54 -2.89 18.85
C TYR A 459 -7.34 -3.00 20.14
N ARG A 460 -8.33 -3.91 20.20
CA ARG A 460 -9.16 -4.09 21.39
C ARG A 460 -9.81 -5.48 21.45
N GLY A 461 -10.01 -5.96 22.67
CA GLY A 461 -10.65 -7.25 22.95
C GLY A 461 -9.85 -8.44 22.40
N ILE A 462 -10.54 -9.57 22.24
CA ILE A 462 -9.96 -10.82 21.71
C ILE A 462 -10.65 -11.20 20.40
N TYR A 463 -9.97 -11.92 19.51
CA TYR A 463 -10.53 -12.23 18.18
C TYR A 463 -11.81 -13.06 18.23
N THR A 464 -12.08 -13.74 19.35
CA THR A 464 -13.31 -14.49 19.54
C THR A 464 -14.56 -13.61 19.70
N ASP A 465 -14.38 -12.31 19.95
CA ASP A 465 -15.48 -11.34 20.10
C ASP A 465 -16.01 -10.83 18.74
N TYR A 466 -15.35 -11.20 17.63
CA TYR A 466 -15.66 -10.72 16.28
C TYR A 466 -17.16 -10.83 15.92
N GLU A 467 -17.77 -11.98 16.16
CA GLU A 467 -19.18 -12.22 15.80
C GLU A 467 -20.13 -11.31 16.59
N GLU A 468 -19.87 -11.13 17.89
CA GLU A 468 -20.66 -10.28 18.77
C GLU A 468 -20.52 -8.80 18.39
N SER A 469 -19.29 -8.31 18.21
CA SER A 469 -19.03 -6.93 17.76
C SER A 469 -19.68 -6.65 16.41
N SER A 470 -19.58 -7.59 15.46
CA SER A 470 -20.19 -7.44 14.15
C SER A 470 -21.71 -7.42 14.23
N ARG A 471 -22.32 -8.24 15.09
CA ARG A 471 -23.77 -8.27 15.29
C ARG A 471 -24.28 -6.94 15.82
N GLN A 472 -23.64 -6.41 16.86
CA GLN A 472 -24.02 -5.12 17.47
C GLN A 472 -23.91 -3.98 16.45
N ALA A 473 -22.80 -3.94 15.70
CA ALA A 473 -22.60 -2.96 14.64
C ALA A 473 -23.67 -3.05 13.53
N PHE A 474 -23.99 -4.26 13.07
CA PHE A 474 -25.04 -4.50 12.09
C PHE A 474 -26.42 -4.03 12.55
N GLU A 475 -26.75 -4.25 13.83
CA GLU A 475 -28.02 -3.80 14.39
C GLU A 475 -28.13 -2.26 14.46
N ASN A 476 -27.00 -1.55 14.43
CA ASN A 476 -26.94 -0.09 14.57
C ASN A 476 -27.08 0.71 13.27
N VAL A 477 -27.03 0.08 12.09
CA VAL A 477 -27.15 0.75 10.78
C VAL A 477 -27.98 -0.03 9.78
N ASP A 478 -28.57 0.63 8.79
CA ASP A 478 -29.46 -0.02 7.82
C ASP A 478 -28.70 -0.91 6.82
N SER A 479 -27.53 -0.46 6.35
CA SER A 479 -26.63 -1.23 5.48
C SER A 479 -25.25 -1.27 6.11
N PHE A 480 -24.92 -2.40 6.73
CA PHE A 480 -23.64 -2.63 7.38
C PHE A 480 -22.67 -3.31 6.41
N PHE A 481 -21.41 -2.87 6.39
CA PHE A 481 -20.31 -3.60 5.77
C PHE A 481 -19.05 -3.42 6.62
N HIS A 482 -18.41 -4.51 7.05
CA HIS A 482 -17.20 -4.44 7.87
C HIS A 482 -15.94 -4.24 7.03
N MET A 483 -15.42 -3.01 7.01
CA MET A 483 -14.12 -2.66 6.44
C MET A 483 -13.05 -2.51 7.51
N GLU A 484 -11.92 -3.15 7.25
CA GLU A 484 -10.71 -3.17 8.05
C GLU A 484 -10.82 -4.02 9.32
N TRP A 485 -10.01 -5.07 9.32
CA TRP A 485 -9.66 -5.93 10.43
C TRP A 485 -8.35 -6.62 10.05
N GLY A 486 -7.62 -7.15 11.02
CA GLY A 486 -6.30 -7.70 10.76
C GLY A 486 -5.38 -7.55 11.97
N ALA A 487 -4.15 -8.03 11.83
CA ALA A 487 -3.11 -7.93 12.84
C ALA A 487 -1.75 -7.83 12.16
N ASP A 488 -0.86 -7.00 12.69
CA ASP A 488 0.50 -6.95 12.18
C ASP A 488 1.19 -8.28 12.47
N ASN A 489 1.95 -8.76 11.49
CA ASN A 489 2.71 -9.98 11.60
C ASN A 489 4.04 -9.84 10.86
N LEU A 490 5.14 -9.93 11.60
CA LEU A 490 6.47 -9.97 11.00
C LEU A 490 6.61 -11.32 10.30
N ALA A 491 6.78 -11.31 8.99
CA ALA A 491 6.99 -12.54 8.22
C ALA A 491 8.16 -13.35 8.83
N THR A 492 8.05 -14.68 8.82
CA THR A 492 9.01 -15.61 9.44
C THR A 492 9.07 -15.62 10.97
N ARG A 493 8.28 -14.80 11.67
CA ARG A 493 8.14 -14.87 13.12
C ARG A 493 6.99 -15.78 13.50
N HIS A 494 7.28 -16.81 14.28
CA HIS A 494 6.33 -17.82 14.73
C HIS A 494 6.39 -17.99 16.25
N VAL A 495 5.37 -18.60 16.84
CA VAL A 495 5.37 -19.07 18.22
C VAL A 495 4.76 -20.46 18.29
N GLU A 496 5.18 -21.26 19.27
CA GLU A 496 4.63 -22.60 19.49
C GLU A 496 3.19 -22.59 20.02
N LYS A 497 2.78 -21.50 20.69
CA LYS A 497 1.43 -21.28 21.21
C LYS A 497 1.07 -19.80 21.09
N THR A 498 -0.06 -19.51 20.43
CA THR A 498 -0.53 -18.15 20.12
C THR A 498 -0.98 -17.32 21.31
N TYR A 499 -1.39 -17.97 22.41
CA TYR A 499 -2.04 -17.29 23.53
C TYR A 499 -1.23 -17.30 24.84
N THR A 500 0.01 -17.80 24.81
CA THR A 500 0.88 -17.72 25.99
C THR A 500 1.44 -16.31 26.14
N GLY A 501 1.05 -15.61 27.20
CA GLY A 501 1.57 -14.28 27.52
C GLY A 501 0.61 -13.12 27.24
N PHE A 502 -0.61 -13.37 26.76
CA PHE A 502 -1.65 -12.34 26.54
C PHE A 502 -2.98 -12.67 27.22
N GLU A 503 -2.99 -13.63 28.16
CA GLU A 503 -4.18 -14.04 28.91
C GLU A 503 -4.80 -12.93 29.77
N PHE A 504 -4.04 -11.86 30.01
CA PHE A 504 -4.49 -10.68 30.71
C PHE A 504 -5.34 -9.73 29.86
N ILE A 505 -5.39 -9.92 28.54
CA ILE A 505 -6.27 -9.13 27.66
C ILE A 505 -7.70 -9.61 27.86
N GLY A 506 -8.54 -8.72 28.40
CA GLY A 506 -9.95 -8.98 28.63
C GLY A 506 -10.75 -9.05 27.33
N ARG A 507 -11.95 -9.63 27.42
CA ARG A 507 -12.95 -9.53 26.34
C ARG A 507 -13.35 -8.07 26.13
N GLY A 508 -13.66 -7.74 24.88
CA GLY A 508 -14.19 -6.43 24.50
C GLY A 508 -15.68 -6.29 24.78
N ASP A 509 -16.39 -7.40 25.03
CA ASP A 509 -17.85 -7.46 25.25
C ASP A 509 -18.63 -6.67 24.17
N GLY A 510 -18.25 -6.88 22.91
CA GLY A 510 -18.79 -6.17 21.75
C GLY A 510 -18.07 -4.88 21.36
N ASN A 511 -17.29 -4.26 22.25
CA ASN A 511 -16.51 -3.05 21.99
C ASN A 511 -15.09 -3.40 21.55
N THR A 512 -14.87 -3.52 20.25
CA THR A 512 -13.56 -3.87 19.66
C THR A 512 -13.06 -2.80 18.67
N ASP A 513 -13.50 -1.57 18.86
CA ASP A 513 -13.12 -0.41 18.07
C ASP A 513 -11.68 0.06 18.36
N GLU A 514 -11.01 0.58 17.34
CA GLU A 514 -9.77 1.35 17.46
C GLU A 514 -10.12 2.77 17.88
N ARG A 515 -9.48 3.25 18.95
CA ARG A 515 -9.58 4.62 19.43
C ARG A 515 -8.24 5.33 19.28
N ASP A 516 -8.26 6.66 19.38
CA ASP A 516 -7.02 7.43 19.35
C ASP A 516 -6.02 6.92 20.41
N GLY A 517 -4.77 6.79 19.99
CA GLY A 517 -3.67 6.20 20.74
C GLY A 517 -3.56 4.67 20.71
N ASP A 518 -4.58 3.91 20.29
CA ASP A 518 -4.50 2.42 20.28
C ASP A 518 -3.47 1.89 19.26
N TYR A 519 -3.18 2.67 18.22
CA TYR A 519 -2.16 2.39 17.21
C TYR A 519 -0.72 2.59 17.71
N LEU A 520 -0.52 3.30 18.82
CA LEU A 520 0.78 3.54 19.43
C LEU A 520 1.26 2.29 20.19
N LEU A 521 2.57 2.09 20.21
CA LEU A 521 3.23 1.01 20.97
C LEU A 521 3.39 1.34 22.47
N THR A 522 2.83 2.45 22.94
CA THR A 522 2.91 2.89 24.33
C THR A 522 1.55 3.37 24.83
N GLY A 523 1.31 3.25 26.14
CA GLY A 523 0.06 3.71 26.75
C GLY A 523 -1.16 2.87 26.38
N GLY A 524 -2.34 3.29 26.87
CA GLY A 524 -3.62 2.61 26.69
C GLY A 524 -3.76 1.31 27.48
N ASP A 525 -4.92 0.67 27.34
CA ASP A 525 -5.23 -0.61 27.98
C ASP A 525 -4.45 -1.78 27.31
N PRO A 526 -4.29 -2.91 28.02
CA PRO A 526 -3.77 -4.14 27.43
C PRO A 526 -4.45 -4.55 26.12
N ARG A 527 -3.65 -4.79 25.08
CA ARG A 527 -4.12 -5.12 23.72
C ARG A 527 -3.03 -5.79 22.90
N VAL A 528 -3.40 -6.62 21.93
CA VAL A 528 -2.46 -7.43 21.16
C VAL A 528 -1.58 -6.55 20.27
N SER A 529 -2.08 -5.43 19.74
CA SER A 529 -1.27 -4.53 18.92
C SER A 529 -0.03 -3.98 19.65
N ARG A 530 -0.11 -3.83 20.98
CA ARG A 530 0.99 -3.35 21.82
C ARG A 530 1.75 -4.48 22.49
N ASP A 531 1.02 -5.40 23.11
CA ASP A 531 1.59 -6.40 23.99
C ASP A 531 1.95 -7.69 23.24
N GLY A 532 1.33 -7.93 22.07
CA GLY A 532 1.47 -9.13 21.25
C GLY A 532 2.86 -9.38 20.69
N ASP A 533 3.12 -10.61 20.23
CA ASP A 533 4.40 -11.03 19.64
C ASP A 533 4.57 -10.64 18.15
N TRP A 534 3.48 -10.23 17.49
CA TRP A 534 3.42 -9.94 16.05
C TRP A 534 3.86 -11.14 15.20
N SER A 535 3.51 -12.35 15.63
CA SER A 535 3.79 -13.60 14.92
C SER A 535 2.77 -13.90 13.83
N GLU A 536 3.23 -14.57 12.77
CA GLU A 536 2.35 -15.18 11.77
C GLU A 536 1.40 -16.20 12.40
N THR A 537 1.82 -16.86 13.50
CA THR A 537 1.01 -17.86 14.20
C THR A 537 -0.27 -17.24 14.73
N TYR A 538 -0.18 -16.09 15.42
CA TYR A 538 -1.33 -15.38 15.95
C TYR A 538 -2.28 -14.96 14.82
N PHE A 539 -1.72 -14.31 13.79
CA PHE A 539 -2.54 -13.78 12.71
C PHE A 539 -3.26 -14.90 11.91
N CYS A 540 -2.59 -16.02 11.64
CA CYS A 540 -3.21 -17.17 10.98
C CYS A 540 -4.41 -17.73 11.77
N GLU A 541 -4.30 -17.82 13.11
CA GLU A 541 -5.42 -18.27 13.95
C GLU A 541 -6.55 -17.26 14.04
N MET A 542 -6.22 -15.97 14.06
CA MET A 542 -7.22 -14.90 13.98
C MET A 542 -8.00 -14.96 12.66
N ILE A 543 -7.31 -15.09 11.52
CA ILE A 543 -7.97 -15.21 10.20
C ILE A 543 -8.88 -16.44 10.18
N ASP A 544 -8.36 -17.60 10.58
CA ASP A 544 -9.12 -18.86 10.65
C ASP A 544 -10.42 -18.68 11.47
N TRP A 545 -10.32 -18.03 12.62
CA TRP A 545 -11.50 -17.70 13.45
C TRP A 545 -12.50 -16.80 12.73
N TYR A 546 -12.05 -15.71 12.12
CA TYR A 546 -12.92 -14.79 11.39
C TYR A 546 -13.63 -15.49 10.23
N LEU A 547 -12.88 -16.22 9.40
CA LEU A 547 -13.41 -16.88 8.21
C LEU A 547 -14.43 -17.97 8.55
N LYS A 548 -14.17 -18.80 9.57
CA LYS A 548 -15.16 -19.81 9.99
C LYS A 548 -16.39 -19.20 10.67
N SER A 549 -16.27 -18.05 11.35
CA SER A 549 -17.43 -17.33 11.88
C SER A 549 -18.30 -16.75 10.76
N GLN A 550 -17.71 -16.17 9.73
CA GLN A 550 -18.43 -15.59 8.59
C GLN A 550 -19.33 -16.61 7.86
N GLU A 551 -18.97 -17.90 7.83
CA GLU A 551 -19.81 -18.96 7.24
C GLU A 551 -21.18 -19.11 7.92
N LYS A 552 -21.32 -18.68 9.18
CA LYS A 552 -22.58 -18.73 9.95
C LYS A 552 -23.35 -17.41 10.00
N MET A 553 -22.77 -16.33 9.49
CA MET A 553 -23.35 -15.00 9.53
C MET A 553 -24.15 -14.74 8.24
N ASP A 554 -25.32 -15.37 8.12
CA ASP A 554 -26.19 -15.28 6.94
C ASP A 554 -26.64 -13.85 6.58
N TRP A 555 -26.75 -12.99 7.60
CA TRP A 555 -27.05 -11.56 7.54
C TRP A 555 -25.87 -10.69 7.10
N LEU A 556 -24.63 -11.18 7.16
CA LEU A 556 -23.45 -10.38 6.86
C LEU A 556 -23.36 -10.10 5.35
N THR A 557 -23.18 -8.83 4.99
CA THR A 557 -22.85 -8.40 3.62
C THR A 557 -21.49 -8.92 3.21
N GLY A 558 -20.49 -8.70 4.05
CA GLY A 558 -19.16 -9.27 4.00
C GLY A 558 -18.19 -8.55 4.93
N ALA A 559 -16.90 -8.83 4.74
CA ALA A 559 -15.84 -8.10 5.43
C ALA A 559 -14.61 -7.97 4.54
N ALA A 560 -13.84 -6.89 4.70
CA ALA A 560 -12.57 -6.70 4.01
C ALA A 560 -11.38 -6.58 4.97
N GLN A 561 -10.44 -7.51 4.87
CA GLN A 561 -9.21 -7.50 5.68
C GLN A 561 -8.29 -6.34 5.25
N TRP A 562 -7.67 -5.68 6.23
CA TRP A 562 -6.69 -4.61 6.02
C TRP A 562 -5.29 -5.13 6.35
N ALA A 563 -4.36 -5.23 5.40
CA ALA A 563 -4.52 -5.10 3.94
C ALA A 563 -3.87 -6.30 3.22
N PHE A 564 -4.00 -6.40 1.90
CA PHE A 564 -3.49 -7.54 1.14
C PHE A 564 -1.96 -7.67 1.23
N LYS A 565 -1.26 -6.55 1.09
CA LYS A 565 0.20 -6.47 1.01
C LYS A 565 0.73 -5.50 2.07
N ASP A 566 1.86 -5.83 2.70
CA ASP A 566 2.57 -4.90 3.57
C ASP A 566 2.89 -3.61 2.82
N PHE A 567 2.81 -2.46 3.49
CA PHE A 567 3.00 -1.17 2.85
C PHE A 567 3.64 -0.15 3.80
N ALA A 568 4.32 0.83 3.22
CA ALA A 568 5.03 1.88 3.97
C ALA A 568 4.06 2.88 4.61
N THR A 569 4.42 3.37 5.80
CA THR A 569 3.66 4.38 6.55
C THR A 569 4.59 5.25 7.41
N PRO A 570 4.39 6.57 7.43
CA PRO A 570 5.26 7.48 8.19
C PRO A 570 5.01 7.46 9.70
N VAL A 571 3.88 6.90 10.17
CA VAL A 571 3.46 6.98 11.58
C VAL A 571 3.86 5.77 12.43
N ARG A 572 4.66 4.84 11.87
CA ARG A 572 5.11 3.62 12.57
C ARG A 572 6.65 3.44 12.60
N PRO A 573 7.42 4.43 13.08
CA PRO A 573 8.89 4.34 13.11
C PRO A 573 9.41 3.16 13.94
N ASP A 574 8.63 2.72 14.93
CA ASP A 574 9.07 1.71 15.90
C ASP A 574 8.53 0.29 15.60
N SER A 575 7.87 0.09 14.46
CA SER A 575 7.46 -1.24 13.98
C SER A 575 8.67 -2.21 13.91
N PRO A 576 8.48 -3.53 14.06
CA PRO A 576 9.53 -4.54 13.86
C PRO A 576 10.38 -4.38 12.59
N ILE A 577 9.77 -3.88 11.51
CA ILE A 577 10.47 -3.19 10.41
C ILE A 577 10.02 -1.72 10.49
N PRO A 578 10.93 -0.76 10.74
CA PRO A 578 10.59 0.65 10.83
C PRO A 578 9.79 1.16 9.64
N TYR A 579 8.79 2.00 9.91
CA TYR A 579 7.91 2.64 8.92
C TYR A 579 7.07 1.68 8.09
N LEU A 580 6.88 0.42 8.53
CA LEU A 580 6.08 -0.56 7.82
C LEU A 580 4.79 -0.90 8.59
N ASN A 581 3.66 -0.89 7.88
CA ASN A 581 2.44 -1.57 8.30
C ASN A 581 2.53 -3.02 7.82
N MET A 582 2.57 -3.95 8.77
CA MET A 582 2.83 -5.37 8.55
C MET A 582 1.57 -6.23 8.66
N LYS A 583 0.40 -5.63 8.50
CA LYS A 583 -0.88 -6.37 8.47
C LYS A 583 -1.11 -7.12 7.16
N GLY A 584 -0.17 -7.02 6.22
CA GLY A 584 -0.20 -7.69 4.92
C GLY A 584 -0.33 -9.20 5.04
N ILE A 585 -1.07 -9.77 4.08
CA ILE A 585 -1.16 -11.21 3.83
C ILE A 585 0.06 -11.71 3.02
N ILE A 586 0.71 -10.78 2.32
CA ILE A 586 1.99 -10.97 1.63
C ILE A 586 2.95 -9.84 2.02
N GLU A 587 4.26 -10.09 1.94
CA GLU A 587 5.30 -9.05 2.09
C GLU A 587 5.21 -8.01 0.96
N ARG A 588 5.84 -6.85 1.16
CA ARG A 588 5.83 -5.71 0.24
C ARG A 588 6.37 -6.01 -1.17
N ASP A 589 7.10 -7.11 -1.34
CA ASP A 589 7.72 -7.60 -2.60
C ASP A 589 6.98 -8.78 -3.28
N PHE A 590 5.74 -9.06 -2.87
CA PHE A 590 4.91 -10.20 -3.29
C PHE A 590 5.21 -11.56 -2.64
N THR A 591 6.19 -11.65 -1.74
CA THR A 591 6.44 -12.90 -1.01
C THR A 591 5.23 -13.27 -0.14
N LYS A 592 4.63 -14.44 -0.38
CA LYS A 592 3.46 -14.90 0.38
C LYS A 592 3.82 -15.26 1.82
N LYS A 593 3.08 -14.70 2.78
CA LYS A 593 3.10 -15.15 4.18
C LYS A 593 2.22 -16.40 4.35
N ASP A 594 2.30 -17.08 5.49
CA ASP A 594 1.45 -18.24 5.76
C ASP A 594 -0.04 -17.87 5.80
N ALA A 595 -0.36 -16.62 6.18
CA ALA A 595 -1.70 -16.04 6.15
C ALA A 595 -2.40 -16.18 4.79
N TYR A 596 -1.65 -16.08 3.68
CA TYR A 596 -2.19 -16.22 2.31
C TYR A 596 -2.91 -17.55 2.11
N TYR A 597 -2.34 -18.61 2.66
CA TYR A 597 -2.87 -19.96 2.48
C TYR A 597 -4.04 -20.25 3.42
N VAL A 598 -4.19 -19.51 4.52
CA VAL A 598 -5.40 -19.56 5.35
C VAL A 598 -6.59 -19.09 4.52
N TYR A 599 -6.52 -17.90 3.93
CA TYR A 599 -7.58 -17.40 3.03
C TYR A 599 -7.84 -18.34 1.86
N GLN A 600 -6.77 -18.78 1.17
CA GLN A 600 -6.90 -19.66 0.02
C GLN A 600 -7.64 -20.97 0.36
N SER A 601 -7.43 -21.51 1.57
CA SER A 601 -8.09 -22.74 2.05
C SER A 601 -9.59 -22.59 2.37
N TYR A 602 -10.08 -21.36 2.55
CA TYR A 602 -11.49 -21.05 2.78
C TYR A 602 -12.20 -20.56 1.52
N TRP A 603 -11.51 -19.77 0.69
CA TRP A 603 -12.17 -18.97 -0.35
C TRP A 603 -12.05 -19.55 -1.76
N THR A 604 -11.15 -20.50 -2.01
CA THR A 604 -10.94 -21.06 -3.35
C THR A 604 -11.54 -22.45 -3.53
N SER A 605 -11.86 -22.79 -4.79
CA SER A 605 -12.36 -24.10 -5.19
C SER A 605 -11.25 -25.06 -5.65
N LYS A 606 -10.18 -24.54 -6.27
CA LYS A 606 -9.02 -25.30 -6.76
C LYS A 606 -8.35 -26.05 -5.59
N PRO A 607 -8.27 -27.39 -5.63
CA PRO A 607 -7.66 -28.16 -4.54
C PRO A 607 -6.25 -27.68 -4.19
N MET A 608 -6.01 -27.42 -2.90
CA MET A 608 -4.72 -27.01 -2.34
C MET A 608 -4.53 -27.57 -0.94
N ALA A 609 -3.28 -27.71 -0.51
CA ALA A 609 -2.90 -28.01 0.87
C ALA A 609 -1.61 -27.27 1.21
N ARG A 610 -1.53 -26.74 2.42
CA ARG A 610 -0.36 -26.04 2.96
C ARG A 610 -0.17 -26.44 4.42
N ILE A 611 0.95 -27.07 4.73
CA ILE A 611 1.41 -27.25 6.10
C ILE A 611 1.81 -25.87 6.62
N TYR A 612 1.34 -25.49 7.81
CA TYR A 612 1.75 -24.24 8.45
C TYR A 612 3.24 -24.27 8.84
N GLY A 613 3.99 -23.18 8.64
CA GLY A 613 5.37 -23.05 9.12
C GLY A 613 6.46 -23.34 8.08
N HIS A 614 6.20 -23.09 6.78
CA HIS A 614 7.27 -23.17 5.75
C HIS A 614 8.42 -22.19 6.02
N THR A 615 8.13 -21.12 6.74
CA THR A 615 9.09 -20.08 7.17
C THR A 615 9.56 -20.27 8.62
N MET A 616 9.22 -21.39 9.27
CA MET A 616 9.59 -21.75 10.64
C MET A 616 10.66 -22.84 10.66
N PRO A 617 11.96 -22.51 10.47
CA PRO A 617 13.02 -23.51 10.31
C PRO A 617 13.32 -24.30 11.59
N VAL A 618 12.96 -23.76 12.76
CA VAL A 618 13.22 -24.38 14.06
C VAL A 618 11.97 -24.28 14.93
N ARG A 619 11.47 -25.44 15.34
CA ARG A 619 10.43 -25.64 16.35
C ARG A 619 11.06 -25.96 17.69
N TRP A 620 10.34 -25.79 18.79
CA TRP A 620 10.91 -25.98 20.13
C TRP A 620 9.92 -26.48 21.17
N GLY A 621 10.43 -27.14 22.20
CA GLY A 621 9.64 -27.61 23.34
C GLY A 621 10.37 -28.63 24.18
N GLN A 622 9.68 -29.20 25.16
CA GLN A 622 10.27 -30.28 25.96
C GLN A 622 10.41 -31.55 25.12
N GLU A 623 11.40 -32.38 25.46
CA GLU A 623 11.51 -33.73 24.89
C GLU A 623 10.27 -34.55 25.25
N GLY A 624 9.67 -35.22 24.25
CA GLY A 624 8.42 -35.95 24.43
C GLY A 624 7.16 -35.08 24.50
N GLU A 625 7.28 -33.74 24.42
CA GLU A 625 6.12 -32.86 24.31
C GLU A 625 5.40 -33.11 22.97
N ARG A 626 4.07 -33.19 23.03
CA ARG A 626 3.26 -33.24 21.81
C ARG A 626 3.13 -31.84 21.24
N LYS A 627 3.54 -31.67 19.99
CA LYS A 627 3.42 -30.45 19.21
C LYS A 627 2.32 -30.58 18.18
N GLN A 628 1.57 -29.51 18.02
CA GLN A 628 0.53 -29.43 17.01
C GLN A 628 1.14 -29.07 15.65
N ILE A 629 0.69 -29.76 14.60
CA ILE A 629 0.94 -29.43 13.20
C ILE A 629 -0.42 -29.12 12.58
N LYS A 630 -0.53 -27.94 11.96
CA LYS A 630 -1.74 -27.46 11.27
C LYS A 630 -1.56 -27.57 9.76
N VAL A 631 -2.63 -27.90 9.06
CA VAL A 631 -2.70 -27.88 7.59
C VAL A 631 -3.88 -27.02 7.18
N TYR A 632 -3.62 -25.97 6.40
CA TYR A 632 -4.66 -25.19 5.72
C TYR A 632 -4.91 -25.81 4.34
N SER A 633 -6.13 -26.32 4.14
CA SER A 633 -6.54 -26.98 2.91
C SER A 633 -8.03 -26.79 2.66
N ASN A 634 -8.41 -26.68 1.38
CA ASN A 634 -9.80 -26.74 0.95
C ASN A 634 -10.24 -28.15 0.52
N CYS A 635 -9.38 -29.16 0.72
CA CYS A 635 -9.68 -30.56 0.43
C CYS A 635 -10.66 -31.16 1.45
N THR A 636 -11.42 -32.19 1.07
CA THR A 636 -12.39 -32.83 1.97
C THR A 636 -11.71 -33.62 3.08
N GLU A 637 -10.54 -34.19 2.78
CA GLU A 637 -9.73 -34.92 3.74
C GLU A 637 -8.23 -34.70 3.52
N ALA A 638 -7.45 -34.89 4.57
CA ALA A 638 -6.00 -34.88 4.52
C ALA A 638 -5.39 -35.91 5.47
N GLU A 639 -4.30 -36.53 5.05
CA GLU A 639 -3.46 -37.42 5.85
C GLU A 639 -2.09 -36.78 6.07
N LEU A 640 -1.67 -36.69 7.33
CA LEU A 640 -0.39 -36.13 7.71
C LEU A 640 0.60 -37.24 8.05
N PHE A 641 1.84 -37.09 7.58
CA PHE A 641 2.96 -37.98 7.85
C PHE A 641 4.08 -37.20 8.52
N VAL A 642 4.68 -37.79 9.56
CA VAL A 642 5.87 -37.25 10.22
C VAL A 642 6.93 -38.34 10.23
N ASN A 643 8.10 -38.03 9.66
CA ASN A 643 9.21 -38.96 9.48
C ASN A 643 8.78 -40.28 8.79
N GLY A 644 7.86 -40.16 7.83
CA GLY A 644 7.29 -41.30 7.08
C GLY A 644 6.17 -42.06 7.79
N ALA A 645 5.89 -41.79 9.07
CA ALA A 645 4.79 -42.42 9.80
C ALA A 645 3.49 -41.62 9.66
N SER A 646 2.41 -42.28 9.27
CA SER A 646 1.07 -41.66 9.20
C SER A 646 0.55 -41.34 10.60
N LEU A 647 -0.06 -40.16 10.73
CA LEU A 647 -0.81 -39.71 11.90
C LEU A 647 -2.34 -39.83 11.70
N GLY A 648 -2.75 -40.49 10.61
CA GLY A 648 -4.15 -40.75 10.27
C GLY A 648 -4.80 -39.64 9.45
N VAL A 649 -5.85 -40.03 8.72
CA VAL A 649 -6.69 -39.13 7.93
C VAL A 649 -7.59 -38.29 8.84
N LYS A 650 -7.73 -37.00 8.54
CA LYS A 650 -8.75 -36.12 9.12
C LYS A 650 -9.65 -35.53 8.04
N GLN A 651 -10.91 -35.37 8.38
CA GLN A 651 -11.91 -34.72 7.53
C GLN A 651 -11.93 -33.22 7.83
N ARG A 652 -12.11 -32.42 6.78
CA ARG A 652 -12.23 -30.97 6.88
C ARG A 652 -13.62 -30.60 7.39
N ASP A 653 -13.66 -29.80 8.45
CA ASP A 653 -14.84 -29.14 8.98
C ASP A 653 -14.44 -27.74 9.42
N SER A 654 -14.85 -26.70 8.66
CA SER A 654 -14.53 -25.30 8.94
C SER A 654 -14.84 -24.89 10.38
N GLN A 655 -15.87 -25.51 11.00
CA GLN A 655 -16.32 -25.15 12.33
C GLN A 655 -15.50 -25.82 13.45
N ASN A 656 -14.72 -26.85 13.10
CA ASN A 656 -13.78 -27.52 14.00
C ASN A 656 -12.45 -26.76 14.10
N PHE A 657 -12.49 -25.56 14.66
CA PHE A 657 -11.31 -24.70 14.85
C PHE A 657 -10.21 -25.33 15.73
N PRO A 658 -8.91 -25.09 15.47
CA PRO A 658 -8.35 -24.41 14.29
C PRO A 658 -8.08 -25.36 13.11
N ALA A 659 -7.67 -24.78 11.98
CA ALA A 659 -7.33 -25.41 10.72
C ALA A 659 -8.45 -26.27 10.14
N ALA A 660 -9.71 -25.88 10.36
CA ALA A 660 -10.88 -26.64 9.91
C ALA A 660 -10.81 -28.15 10.26
N GLY A 661 -10.30 -28.51 11.45
CA GLY A 661 -10.13 -29.89 11.89
C GLY A 661 -8.81 -30.55 11.47
N LEU A 662 -8.10 -30.00 10.49
CA LEU A 662 -6.88 -30.54 9.89
C LEU A 662 -5.64 -30.16 10.72
N ARG A 663 -5.61 -30.66 11.96
CA ARG A 663 -4.51 -30.48 12.91
C ARG A 663 -4.15 -31.79 13.59
N TRP A 664 -2.88 -32.06 13.83
CA TRP A 664 -2.42 -33.29 14.48
C TRP A 664 -1.44 -32.96 15.59
N ASP A 665 -1.60 -33.60 16.75
CA ASP A 665 -0.63 -33.51 17.83
C ASP A 665 0.31 -34.73 17.75
N THR A 666 1.61 -34.51 17.65
CA THR A 666 2.62 -35.58 17.60
C THR A 666 3.82 -35.23 18.46
N VAL A 667 4.57 -36.25 18.88
CA VAL A 667 5.93 -36.02 19.40
C VAL A 667 6.85 -35.77 18.21
N LEU A 668 7.75 -34.80 18.36
CA LEU A 668 8.82 -34.51 17.39
C LEU A 668 10.14 -35.05 17.93
N GLU A 669 10.96 -35.60 17.04
CA GLU A 669 12.30 -36.08 17.40
C GLU A 669 13.26 -34.89 17.55
N PRO A 670 14.13 -34.84 18.56
CA PRO A 670 15.19 -33.83 18.61
C PRO A 670 16.02 -33.84 17.32
N GLY A 671 16.21 -32.67 16.70
CA GLY A 671 16.85 -32.56 15.38
C GLY A 671 15.84 -32.44 14.23
N VAL A 672 16.23 -32.86 13.02
CA VAL A 672 15.44 -32.62 11.80
C VAL A 672 14.23 -33.55 11.76
N ASN A 673 13.04 -32.96 11.54
CA ASN A 673 11.80 -33.68 11.28
C ASN A 673 11.30 -33.36 9.86
N HIS A 674 10.79 -34.37 9.18
CA HIS A 674 10.19 -34.26 7.85
C HIS A 674 8.68 -34.43 7.95
N VAL A 675 7.93 -33.44 7.46
CA VAL A 675 6.47 -33.45 7.50
C VAL A 675 5.93 -33.43 6.08
N LYS A 676 4.97 -34.31 5.80
CA LYS A 676 4.26 -34.40 4.53
C LYS A 676 2.77 -34.45 4.77
N VAL A 677 2.00 -33.76 3.94
CA VAL A 677 0.56 -33.92 3.87
C VAL A 677 0.15 -34.41 2.49
N VAL A 678 -0.83 -35.32 2.46
CA VAL A 678 -1.54 -35.74 1.26
C VAL A 678 -3.02 -35.40 1.46
N ALA A 679 -3.56 -34.49 0.65
CA ALA A 679 -4.94 -34.05 0.76
C ALA A 679 -5.71 -34.35 -0.53
N ALA A 680 -7.00 -34.67 -0.40
CA ALA A 680 -7.82 -35.08 -1.54
C ALA A 680 -9.20 -34.39 -1.55
N LYS A 681 -9.64 -34.01 -2.74
CA LYS A 681 -10.99 -33.51 -3.03
C LYS A 681 -11.36 -33.80 -4.47
N ASP A 682 -12.58 -34.28 -4.69
CA ASP A 682 -13.13 -34.54 -6.03
C ASP A 682 -12.22 -35.42 -6.92
N GLY A 683 -11.53 -36.40 -6.30
CA GLY A 683 -10.60 -37.29 -6.98
C GLY A 683 -9.23 -36.66 -7.33
N ILE A 684 -9.01 -35.39 -6.99
CA ILE A 684 -7.73 -34.69 -7.14
C ILE A 684 -6.96 -34.80 -5.82
N THR A 685 -5.72 -35.27 -5.91
CA THR A 685 -4.78 -35.31 -4.79
C THR A 685 -3.75 -34.21 -4.92
N VAL A 686 -3.50 -33.49 -3.83
CA VAL A 686 -2.44 -32.48 -3.70
C VAL A 686 -1.56 -32.81 -2.50
N THR A 687 -0.29 -32.43 -2.58
CA THR A 687 0.69 -32.72 -1.54
C THR A 687 1.48 -31.48 -1.20
N ASP A 688 1.87 -31.37 0.08
CA ASP A 688 2.81 -30.37 0.56
C ASP A 688 3.78 -31.00 1.55
N GLU A 689 5.01 -30.50 1.59
CA GLU A 689 6.09 -31.06 2.39
C GLU A 689 6.99 -29.94 2.93
N LEU A 690 7.46 -30.08 4.17
CA LEU A 690 8.46 -29.19 4.75
C LEU A 690 9.36 -29.94 5.73
N SER A 691 10.48 -29.32 6.12
CA SER A 691 11.39 -29.85 7.13
C SER A 691 11.81 -28.73 8.08
N PHE A 692 11.88 -29.04 9.37
CA PHE A 692 12.36 -28.13 10.41
C PHE A 692 13.17 -28.90 11.45
N GLU A 693 14.00 -28.18 12.18
CA GLU A 693 14.68 -28.69 13.38
C GLU A 693 13.77 -28.60 14.61
N TYR A 694 13.83 -29.55 15.54
CA TYR A 694 13.18 -29.49 16.83
C TYR A 694 14.23 -29.34 17.95
N GLN A 695 14.28 -28.15 18.54
CA GLN A 695 15.20 -27.82 19.63
C GLN A 695 14.55 -28.10 20.99
N THR A 696 15.14 -29.02 21.76
CA THR A 696 14.72 -29.31 23.14
C THR A 696 15.54 -28.59 24.22
N GLN A 697 16.67 -28.03 23.82
CA GLN A 697 17.52 -27.22 24.70
C GLN A 697 16.83 -25.89 25.01
N SER A 698 16.68 -25.57 26.30
CA SER A 698 16.27 -24.23 26.71
C SER A 698 17.42 -23.25 26.56
N TRP A 699 17.08 -21.99 26.27
CA TRP A 699 18.02 -20.90 26.10
C TRP A 699 17.88 -19.89 27.25
N GLY A 700 18.95 -19.15 27.52
CA GLY A 700 18.93 -17.94 28.32
C GLY A 700 18.78 -16.68 27.47
N GLU A 701 19.14 -15.54 28.06
CA GLU A 701 19.17 -14.26 27.34
C GLU A 701 20.16 -14.28 26.17
N PRO A 702 19.83 -13.61 25.05
CA PRO A 702 20.74 -13.47 23.92
C PRO A 702 22.07 -12.81 24.34
N ALA A 703 23.18 -13.45 23.97
CA ALA A 703 24.54 -13.03 24.34
C ALA A 703 25.47 -12.84 23.13
N GLU A 704 25.21 -13.52 22.01
CA GLU A 704 26.05 -13.51 20.81
C GLU A 704 25.16 -13.49 19.54
N LEU A 705 25.59 -12.75 18.50
CA LEU A 705 25.05 -12.87 17.15
C LEU A 705 26.07 -13.59 16.28
N LYS A 706 25.67 -14.67 15.59
CA LYS A 706 26.49 -15.37 14.60
C LYS A 706 25.98 -15.10 13.20
N LEU A 707 26.91 -14.84 12.29
CA LEU A 707 26.60 -14.54 10.89
C LEU A 707 26.90 -15.73 9.99
N ASN A 708 25.97 -16.01 9.09
CA ASN A 708 26.14 -16.93 7.98
C ASN A 708 25.85 -16.19 6.67
N ALA A 709 26.53 -16.56 5.59
CA ALA A 709 26.30 -15.99 4.27
C ALA A 709 26.11 -17.10 3.24
N GLN A 710 25.12 -16.96 2.36
CA GLN A 710 24.79 -17.96 1.35
C GLN A 710 24.53 -17.29 -0.01
N PRO A 711 25.25 -17.69 -1.07
CA PRO A 711 24.97 -17.19 -2.41
C PRO A 711 23.57 -17.61 -2.87
N GLN A 712 22.89 -16.70 -3.55
CA GLN A 712 21.56 -16.90 -4.12
C GLN A 712 21.68 -17.12 -5.63
N ALA A 713 20.69 -17.79 -6.23
CA ALA A 713 20.71 -18.14 -7.65
C ALA A 713 20.75 -16.90 -8.58
N ASN A 714 20.29 -15.75 -8.11
CA ASN A 714 20.31 -14.47 -8.83
C ASN A 714 21.63 -13.70 -8.70
N GLY A 715 22.65 -14.28 -8.06
CA GLY A 715 23.95 -13.65 -7.86
C GLY A 715 24.05 -12.77 -6.61
N HIS A 716 22.95 -12.54 -5.89
CA HIS A 716 22.99 -11.89 -4.57
C HIS A 716 23.54 -12.82 -3.50
N ILE A 717 23.90 -12.27 -2.34
CA ILE A 717 24.29 -13.02 -1.15
C ILE A 717 23.26 -12.76 -0.06
N LEU A 718 22.67 -13.81 0.50
CA LEU A 718 21.82 -13.72 1.68
C LEU A 718 22.69 -13.84 2.92
N VAL A 719 22.76 -12.78 3.72
CA VAL A 719 23.39 -12.80 5.04
C VAL A 719 22.32 -13.05 6.09
N GLU A 720 22.62 -13.91 7.04
CA GLU A 720 21.75 -14.30 8.13
C GLU A 720 22.44 -14.06 9.48
N ALA A 721 21.75 -13.39 10.40
CA ALA A 721 22.16 -13.22 11.77
C ALA A 721 21.30 -14.10 12.70
N LEU A 722 21.96 -14.86 13.58
CA LEU A 722 21.34 -15.76 14.54
C LEU A 722 21.77 -15.42 15.97
N ALA A 723 20.80 -15.28 16.87
CA ALA A 723 21.01 -14.91 18.26
C ALA A 723 21.17 -16.16 19.15
N TYR A 724 22.31 -16.29 19.81
CA TYR A 724 22.63 -17.38 20.72
C TYR A 724 22.82 -16.88 22.15
N ASP A 725 22.46 -17.70 23.12
CA ASP A 725 22.73 -17.45 24.53
C ASP A 725 24.22 -17.71 24.88
N ALA A 726 24.60 -17.44 26.14
CA ALA A 726 25.97 -17.65 26.62
C ALA A 726 26.44 -19.12 26.60
N LYS A 727 25.54 -20.08 26.37
CA LYS A 727 25.84 -21.52 26.26
C LYS A 727 25.86 -21.98 24.79
N GLY A 728 25.59 -21.09 23.84
CA GLY A 728 25.54 -21.40 22.41
C GLY A 728 24.23 -22.05 21.97
N VAL A 729 23.14 -21.88 22.72
CA VAL A 729 21.78 -22.32 22.34
C VAL A 729 21.06 -21.19 21.61
N LEU A 730 20.36 -21.49 20.53
CA LEU A 730 19.63 -20.48 19.74
C LEU A 730 18.44 -19.93 20.56
N CYS A 731 18.34 -18.60 20.67
CA CYS A 731 17.29 -17.90 21.41
C CYS A 731 16.05 -17.71 20.52
N LEU A 732 15.15 -18.70 20.51
CA LEU A 732 14.01 -18.77 19.58
C LEU A 732 12.85 -17.81 19.89
N ASP A 733 12.93 -17.04 20.97
CA ASP A 733 12.00 -15.96 21.33
C ASP A 733 12.65 -14.57 21.25
N ALA A 734 13.91 -14.47 20.81
CA ALA A 734 14.59 -13.20 20.72
C ALA A 734 13.96 -12.31 19.63
N ILE A 735 13.59 -11.09 20.02
CA ILE A 735 12.96 -10.06 19.18
C ILE A 735 13.75 -8.74 19.13
N HIS A 736 14.97 -8.72 19.66
CA HIS A 736 15.83 -7.54 19.67
C HIS A 736 16.05 -6.99 18.25
N PHE A 737 16.19 -5.67 18.12
CA PHE A 737 16.62 -5.07 16.85
C PHE A 737 18.07 -5.44 16.55
N VAL A 738 18.32 -5.77 15.29
CA VAL A 738 19.65 -5.91 14.71
C VAL A 738 19.82 -4.90 13.60
N ARG A 739 21.05 -4.38 13.46
CA ARG A 739 21.41 -3.48 12.38
C ARG A 739 22.51 -4.07 11.53
N PHE A 740 22.25 -4.20 10.23
CA PHE A 740 23.22 -4.57 9.21
C PHE A 740 23.94 -3.34 8.68
N GLY A 741 25.27 -3.38 8.65
CA GLY A 741 26.11 -2.45 7.91
C GLY A 741 26.91 -3.20 6.84
N ILE A 742 27.48 -2.48 5.89
CA ILE A 742 28.40 -3.06 4.90
C ILE A 742 29.61 -2.14 4.68
N ALA A 743 30.78 -2.74 4.49
CA ALA A 743 31.99 -2.07 4.03
C ALA A 743 32.61 -2.88 2.88
N GLY A 744 33.00 -2.19 1.81
CA GLY A 744 33.54 -2.79 0.59
C GLY A 744 32.77 -2.35 -0.65
N ASP A 745 32.91 -3.12 -1.74
CA ASP A 745 32.34 -2.77 -3.05
C ASP A 745 30.85 -3.16 -3.19
N GLY A 746 30.37 -4.08 -2.35
CA GLY A 746 28.98 -4.53 -2.37
C GLY A 746 28.02 -3.50 -1.78
N ARG A 747 26.72 -3.69 -2.05
CA ARG A 747 25.63 -2.87 -1.52
C ARG A 747 24.61 -3.73 -0.78
N LEU A 748 24.12 -3.24 0.36
CA LEU A 748 22.92 -3.79 0.98
C LEU A 748 21.74 -3.52 0.04
N ILE A 749 20.90 -4.54 -0.16
CA ILE A 749 19.57 -4.34 -0.71
C ILE A 749 18.69 -3.97 0.49
N ASP A 750 18.58 -2.68 0.75
CA ASP A 750 17.89 -2.11 1.92
C ASP A 750 16.72 -1.20 1.49
N CYS A 751 15.93 -0.69 2.45
CA CYS A 751 14.78 0.19 2.24
C CYS A 751 13.68 -0.45 1.38
N GLN A 752 13.61 -1.78 1.36
CA GLN A 752 12.60 -2.52 0.62
C GLN A 752 11.32 -2.74 1.43
N GLY A 753 11.43 -2.82 2.76
CA GLY A 753 10.30 -3.12 3.63
C GLY A 753 9.94 -4.59 3.68
N THR A 754 10.95 -5.44 3.69
CA THR A 754 10.80 -6.89 3.74
C THR A 754 11.82 -7.48 4.70
N VAL A 755 11.61 -8.73 5.12
CA VAL A 755 12.52 -9.39 6.09
C VAL A 755 13.89 -9.72 5.52
N ARG A 756 14.11 -9.48 4.22
CA ARG A 756 15.38 -9.66 3.51
C ARG A 756 15.92 -8.34 2.93
N GLY A 757 15.22 -7.24 3.16
CA GLY A 757 15.50 -5.96 2.52
C GLY A 757 15.43 -4.77 3.48
N SER A 758 15.80 -4.98 4.74
CA SER A 758 15.76 -3.99 5.81
C SER A 758 17.05 -4.04 6.64
N SER A 759 17.78 -2.93 6.75
CA SER A 759 19.04 -2.82 7.49
C SER A 759 18.83 -2.70 8.99
N LEU A 760 17.69 -2.17 9.44
CA LEU A 760 17.25 -2.20 10.82
C LEU A 760 15.96 -3.01 10.92
N ILE A 761 15.98 -4.10 11.69
CA ILE A 761 14.85 -5.02 11.78
C ILE A 761 14.94 -5.82 13.09
N GLN A 762 13.79 -6.15 13.69
CA GLN A 762 13.74 -7.08 14.81
C GLN A 762 14.04 -8.51 14.40
N LEU A 763 14.65 -9.28 15.29
CA LEU A 763 14.76 -10.73 15.12
C LEU A 763 13.37 -11.39 15.06
N ALA A 764 13.24 -12.40 14.20
CA ALA A 764 12.13 -13.33 14.09
C ALA A 764 12.62 -14.71 14.53
N ASN A 765 12.20 -15.16 15.72
CA ASN A 765 12.73 -16.37 16.37
C ASN A 765 14.26 -16.40 16.49
N GLY A 766 14.85 -15.29 16.92
CA GLY A 766 16.30 -15.16 17.02
C GLY A 766 17.03 -15.12 15.69
N ARG A 767 16.33 -14.89 14.57
CA ARG A 767 16.89 -14.84 13.21
C ARG A 767 16.56 -13.53 12.52
N SER A 768 17.49 -12.98 11.74
CA SER A 768 17.20 -11.92 10.77
C SER A 768 18.10 -12.06 9.55
N ARG A 769 17.71 -11.45 8.43
CA ARG A 769 18.36 -11.64 7.13
C ARG A 769 18.43 -10.35 6.34
N ILE A 770 19.43 -10.24 5.47
CA ILE A 770 19.52 -9.17 4.46
C ILE A 770 20.17 -9.68 3.18
N LEU A 771 19.68 -9.21 2.03
CA LEU A 771 20.31 -9.46 0.74
C LEU A 771 21.39 -8.42 0.45
N ILE A 772 22.45 -8.88 -0.20
CA ILE A 772 23.58 -8.08 -0.64
C ILE A 772 23.77 -8.30 -2.12
N ASP A 773 23.85 -7.22 -2.89
CA ASP A 773 24.36 -7.26 -4.25
C ASP A 773 25.89 -7.05 -4.19
N PRO A 774 26.69 -8.03 -4.64
CA PRO A 774 28.15 -7.91 -4.62
C PRO A 774 28.69 -6.85 -5.60
N ALA A 775 27.87 -6.30 -6.50
CA ALA A 775 28.25 -5.30 -7.50
C ALA A 775 29.45 -5.71 -8.38
N GLY A 776 29.62 -7.03 -8.60
CA GLY A 776 30.78 -7.60 -9.30
C GLY A 776 32.10 -7.55 -8.52
N GLY A 777 32.09 -7.09 -7.27
CA GLY A 777 33.24 -7.07 -6.36
C GLY A 777 33.62 -8.45 -5.82
N SER A 778 34.86 -8.58 -5.35
CA SER A 778 35.44 -9.85 -4.87
C SER A 778 35.43 -10.01 -3.34
N ALA A 779 35.11 -8.97 -2.58
CA ALA A 779 35.09 -9.00 -1.12
C ALA A 779 34.15 -7.94 -0.52
N ALA A 780 33.37 -8.32 0.50
CA ALA A 780 32.58 -7.41 1.33
C ALA A 780 32.63 -7.89 2.78
N SER A 781 32.68 -6.95 3.72
CA SER A 781 32.51 -7.21 5.16
C SER A 781 31.18 -6.65 5.61
N VAL A 782 30.43 -7.44 6.37
CA VAL A 782 29.07 -7.10 6.81
C VAL A 782 29.08 -7.09 8.34
N PRO A 783 29.35 -5.94 8.98
CA PRO A 783 29.18 -5.82 10.42
C PRO A 783 27.69 -5.89 10.78
N VAL A 784 27.39 -6.62 11.85
CA VAL A 784 26.11 -6.52 12.55
C VAL A 784 26.40 -5.98 13.94
N THR A 785 25.84 -4.83 14.30
CA THR A 785 25.97 -4.33 15.66
C THR A 785 25.13 -5.22 16.59
N GLY A 786 25.69 -5.58 17.76
CA GLY A 786 25.01 -6.40 18.77
C GLY A 786 23.64 -5.86 19.17
N PHE A 787 22.92 -6.55 20.06
CA PHE A 787 21.54 -6.20 20.41
C PHE A 787 21.37 -4.70 20.74
N VAL A 788 20.59 -4.00 19.90
CA VAL A 788 20.34 -2.56 20.06
C VAL A 788 18.94 -2.39 20.63
N SER A 789 18.81 -1.54 21.65
CA SER A 789 17.50 -1.03 22.06
C SER A 789 17.04 0.01 21.04
N ALA A 790 15.80 -0.07 20.56
CA ALA A 790 15.18 1.00 19.77
C ALA A 790 14.98 2.24 20.65
N SER A 791 16.05 3.00 20.85
CA SER A 791 15.98 4.39 21.25
C SER A 791 16.35 5.19 20.01
N GLY A 792 15.41 5.99 19.50
CA GLY A 792 15.51 6.77 18.26
C GLY A 792 16.72 7.70 18.14
N PRO A 793 16.72 8.56 17.12
CA PRO A 793 17.84 8.81 16.22
C PRO A 793 19.07 9.40 16.91
N ALA A 794 20.22 9.13 16.31
CA ALA A 794 21.46 9.85 16.53
C ALA A 794 21.34 11.33 16.09
N SER A 795 20.53 12.12 16.80
CA SER A 795 20.60 13.58 16.80
C SER A 795 21.19 14.03 18.13
N GLY A 796 22.51 13.93 18.25
CA GLY A 796 23.25 14.55 19.33
C GLY A 796 23.23 16.08 19.17
N ALA A 797 22.28 16.75 19.82
CA ALA A 797 22.42 18.13 20.22
C ALA A 797 22.13 18.19 21.73
N GLY A 798 23.19 18.31 22.52
CA GLY A 798 23.08 18.37 23.97
C GLY A 798 22.22 19.57 24.41
N ALA A 799 21.19 19.30 25.20
CA ALA A 799 20.54 20.29 26.01
C ALA A 799 20.68 19.85 27.48
N GLY A 800 21.48 20.62 28.21
CA GLY A 800 21.71 20.42 29.64
C GLY A 800 20.43 20.51 30.45
N ALA A 801 20.39 19.71 31.51
CA ALA A 801 19.36 19.75 32.53
C ALA A 801 19.22 21.16 33.13
N ALA A 802 17.99 21.66 33.21
CA ALA A 802 17.62 22.71 34.14
C ALA A 802 16.31 22.33 34.84
N ALA A 803 16.42 22.13 36.15
CA ALA A 803 15.35 21.82 37.06
C ALA A 803 14.39 23.01 37.26
N ALA A 804 13.19 22.66 37.70
CA ALA A 804 12.05 23.52 38.00
C ALA A 804 12.35 24.70 38.93
N GLY A 805 11.58 25.79 38.77
CA GLY A 805 11.52 26.90 39.72
C GLY A 805 10.56 28.00 39.28
N SER A 806 9.39 28.05 39.92
CA SER A 806 8.24 28.91 39.67
C SER A 806 8.40 30.39 40.06
N THR A 807 7.45 31.19 39.54
CA THR A 807 6.89 32.46 40.05
C THR A 807 7.52 33.81 39.64
N GLY A 808 6.68 34.64 39.00
CA GLY A 808 6.17 35.86 39.64
C GLY A 808 6.84 37.21 39.33
N ALA A 809 6.30 37.90 38.34
CA ALA A 809 5.93 39.33 38.31
C ALA A 809 6.97 40.46 38.57
N SER A 810 6.97 41.39 37.59
CA SER A 810 7.08 42.86 37.70
C SER A 810 8.46 43.51 37.91
N GLY A 811 8.71 44.58 37.14
CA GLY A 811 9.62 45.65 37.55
C GLY A 811 10.62 46.18 36.52
N ALA A 812 10.19 47.18 35.75
CA ALA A 812 10.90 48.37 35.26
C ALA A 812 12.45 48.40 35.07
N VAL A 813 12.83 48.88 33.88
CA VAL A 813 14.11 49.48 33.45
C VAL A 813 14.42 50.75 34.29
N PRO A 814 15.70 51.08 34.62
CA PRO A 814 16.44 52.07 33.83
C PRO A 814 17.97 51.88 33.68
N LEU A 815 18.43 52.12 32.43
CA LEU A 815 19.56 52.94 31.95
C LEU A 815 20.79 53.28 32.82
N GLY A 816 21.96 53.19 32.15
CA GLY A 816 23.18 53.98 32.39
C GLY A 816 24.32 53.19 33.04
N GLY A 817 25.60 53.25 32.64
CA GLY A 817 26.32 54.07 31.68
C GLY A 817 27.80 53.65 31.68
N ASN A 818 28.56 54.20 30.72
CA ASN A 818 30.00 54.07 30.48
C ASN A 818 30.91 53.99 31.71
N ALA A 819 32.02 53.24 31.62
CA ALA A 819 33.36 53.81 31.39
C ALA A 819 34.49 52.76 31.51
N ALA A 820 35.56 53.09 30.78
CA ALA A 820 36.83 52.39 30.55
C ALA A 820 37.74 52.21 31.79
N ALA A 821 38.68 51.26 31.68
CA ALA A 821 40.13 51.39 31.92
C ALA A 821 40.74 49.97 31.95
N GLU A 822 41.55 49.60 30.96
CA GLU A 822 43.03 49.60 31.01
C GLU A 822 43.65 48.61 32.02
N GLY A 823 44.56 47.78 31.54
CA GLY A 823 45.44 46.97 32.38
C GLY A 823 45.98 45.73 31.68
N ALA A 824 47.02 45.91 30.88
CA ALA A 824 47.79 44.85 30.25
C ALA A 824 48.66 44.07 31.26
N ASP A 825 48.87 42.78 31.00
CA ASP A 825 50.15 42.05 31.11
C ASP A 825 49.89 40.63 30.53
N ALA A 826 50.39 40.23 29.36
CA ALA A 826 51.76 40.05 28.89
C ALA A 826 52.49 38.82 29.50
N SER A 827 52.47 37.73 28.71
CA SER A 827 53.57 36.74 28.55
C SER A 827 53.89 35.86 29.79
N ALA A 828 54.49 34.68 29.71
CA ALA A 828 55.23 34.02 28.65
C ALA A 828 55.20 32.49 28.90
N ALA A 829 55.60 31.77 27.87
CA ALA A 829 55.81 30.33 27.80
C ALA A 829 56.83 29.78 28.82
N SER A 830 56.76 28.47 29.09
CA SER A 830 57.73 27.47 28.58
C SER A 830 57.94 26.28 29.52
N SER A 831 58.14 25.11 28.90
CA SER A 831 58.85 23.91 29.41
C SER A 831 58.21 23.20 30.63
N GLY A 832 58.18 21.88 30.76
CA GLY A 832 58.86 20.77 30.13
C GLY A 832 58.95 19.66 31.20
N GLY A 833 59.06 18.40 30.77
CA GLY A 833 59.64 17.35 31.62
C GLY A 833 58.67 16.44 32.38
N SER A 834 58.86 15.14 32.11
CA SER A 834 58.20 13.96 32.65
C SER A 834 58.45 13.68 34.13
N ALA A 835 57.48 13.04 34.83
CA ALA A 835 57.67 11.73 35.48
C ALA A 835 56.40 11.25 36.24
N VAL A 836 55.93 10.06 35.83
CA VAL A 836 55.30 8.95 36.57
C VAL A 836 54.85 9.16 38.04
N SER A 837 53.57 8.93 38.30
CA SER A 837 53.09 8.10 39.43
C SER A 837 51.68 7.57 39.18
N ALA A 838 51.49 6.26 39.37
CA ALA A 838 50.24 5.53 39.21
C ALA A 838 49.33 5.61 40.45
N ALA A 839 48.02 5.63 40.23
CA ALA A 839 47.00 5.00 41.09
C ALA A 839 45.65 4.91 40.33
N ASP A 840 45.04 3.73 40.40
CA ASP A 840 43.89 3.19 39.66
C ASP A 840 42.53 3.87 39.87
N ALA A 841 41.68 3.78 38.83
CA ALA A 841 40.26 3.42 38.96
C ALA A 841 39.67 2.87 37.64
N SER A 842 39.83 1.55 37.47
CA SER A 842 38.99 0.59 36.73
C SER A 842 37.80 1.08 35.88
N THR A 843 37.91 0.91 34.56
CA THR A 843 36.81 0.45 33.70
C THR A 843 37.25 -0.83 33.00
N VAL A 844 36.78 -1.97 33.53
CA VAL A 844 36.99 -3.30 32.97
C VAL A 844 36.18 -3.42 31.69
N ARG A 845 36.83 -3.30 30.53
CA ARG A 845 36.27 -3.84 29.27
C ARG A 845 36.34 -5.36 29.36
N LYS A 846 35.18 -6.02 29.35
CA LYS A 846 35.09 -7.48 29.25
C LYS A 846 35.58 -7.96 27.87
N PRO A 847 36.17 -9.16 27.76
CA PRO A 847 36.73 -9.68 26.52
C PRO A 847 35.61 -10.13 25.56
N VAL A 848 35.73 -9.75 24.29
CA VAL A 848 34.92 -10.28 23.19
C VAL A 848 35.56 -11.61 22.77
N SER A 849 34.83 -12.71 22.95
CA SER A 849 35.20 -14.04 22.47
C SER A 849 34.72 -14.22 21.03
N VAL A 850 35.59 -14.66 20.14
CA VAL A 850 35.34 -14.93 18.71
C VAL A 850 35.29 -16.44 18.50
N VAL A 851 34.21 -16.95 17.91
CA VAL A 851 34.07 -18.37 17.53
C VAL A 851 34.18 -18.51 16.01
N SER A 852 35.18 -19.27 15.56
CA SER A 852 35.40 -19.67 14.17
C SER A 852 34.54 -20.85 13.77
N VAL A 853 34.02 -20.88 12.53
CA VAL A 853 33.61 -22.13 11.88
C VAL A 853 34.15 -22.16 10.45
N ALA A 854 34.95 -23.17 10.14
CA ALA A 854 35.45 -23.46 8.81
C ALA A 854 34.49 -24.42 8.09
N SER A 855 34.19 -24.17 6.81
CA SER A 855 33.80 -25.24 5.90
C SER A 855 34.41 -25.03 4.52
N ALA A 856 34.71 -26.15 3.86
CA ALA A 856 35.62 -26.23 2.74
C ALA A 856 34.92 -25.92 1.41
N GLY A 857 35.57 -25.07 0.60
CA GLY A 857 35.39 -25.03 -0.85
C GLY A 857 34.77 -23.76 -1.42
N LEU A 858 35.63 -22.84 -1.87
CA LEU A 858 35.43 -21.86 -2.96
C LEU A 858 34.43 -20.72 -2.76
N ALA A 859 34.93 -19.64 -2.15
CA ALA A 859 34.80 -18.20 -2.48
C ALA A 859 34.90 -17.41 -1.17
N THR A 860 36.11 -16.92 -0.86
CA THR A 860 36.42 -16.27 0.42
C THR A 860 35.81 -14.86 0.45
N ALA A 861 34.66 -14.71 1.11
CA ALA A 861 34.23 -13.43 1.64
C ALA A 861 35.13 -13.10 2.85
N PHE A 862 36.04 -12.12 2.68
CA PHE A 862 36.84 -11.61 3.77
C PHE A 862 35.95 -10.72 4.66
N ILE A 863 35.40 -11.30 5.72
CA ILE A 863 34.86 -10.53 6.85
C ILE A 863 36.07 -9.88 7.54
N THR A 864 36.33 -8.64 7.18
CA THR A 864 37.39 -7.82 7.80
C THR A 864 36.71 -6.98 8.88
N ILE A 865 37.07 -7.20 10.15
CA ILE A 865 36.62 -6.45 11.33
C ILE A 865 37.48 -5.18 11.48
#